data_AF-A0A7Y3F5P3-F1
#
_entry.id   AF-A0A7Y3F5P3-F1
#
_cell.length_a   1.000
_cell.length_b   1.000
_cell.length_c   1.000
_cell.angle_alpha   90.00
_cell.angle_beta   90.00
_cell.angle_gamma   90.00
#
_symmetry.space_group_name_H-M   'P 1'
#
loop_
_entity.id
_entity.type
_entity.pdbx_description
1 polymer ?
#
loop_
_entity_poly.entity_id
_entity_poly.type
_entity_poly.pdbx_seq_one_letter_code
_entity_poly.pdbx_strand_id
1 'polypeptide(L)'
;MGLAGAQLVQAADIAWDMVDGTSQNLTSYSNPWTDAFGSAGDGFQKYQRGVSPSIPFAVLDDSLVIFPADSLGIVKDGNVNEFFGIVDTENGDNAGAVSATWEFDVSGATGLALSIEMGAMGDFESSDFFEWTYSIDGGPDLVAFASTVDEEGANTYVLEGGASFTLSDPMLVQDTILTDDLAAFSAPLTGSGSVLTLTLTAQFNGGTEAVVFQDIVISESGVPPDASAFDMVGSESQNLVAYTNPWTDAFGSAGDGFQKYRRNVSASIPFAVADDSLSIFPADSQGIIKEVNQDEFFGIVDTVNGDTSDPVSATWDFDVSGLGGLELSIDMGAMGDFESSDFFEWTYSIDGGPDLVAFASSVDENGSFTYTLEGGASFTLSDPMLMQGTILSNDLATFSTPLTGSGSTLSLTLTAQFNGGSEAVAFQNIVITEGDGPPPTPELEIYEIQGDGPSSPVEGSIVSTMDNVVTTLAPDGFFIQTPNERSDNDVNTSDGVFVFTGAPPGVAVGDVVDVTGEVDEFFGFTEMKNAEVSVDGSAALPDAVAFNGATPSPDPLAPSCLIEFECYEGMLIDIAEGAVSGPNQRFSSDLVAEVYIVAGTPRAFREPGIEYPGEFGYPEWDGNPEVFELDPDKLGLPNQVIPAGSTFSAVGVLGFEFGGYELWPSSLTVQAAPLPDPVRESLEGEMTVGTLNLFRLFDDVDDAPDIAADGRERDDFVVSTTEYARRLAKLSEHIVRVLDAPDILAVQEVESLTVMEDLAIAIGVVDSEVQYSAYLVEGNDVGTIDVGFLTRQRIQVDAITQLGKDEFYTNPVTGEEEILHDRPPLLLEGSYQLEFGAFPISVMTVHNRSLGSIDSPSEGPRVRQKRYQQAVSIAQKVQATQEADPDVRLIVTGDFNAFEFTDGYVDGVGIIQGLYNPAENLVCETNDCPDLVQPDLTNEVQGVAALDRYSFIFRGSAQVLDHALTSTGLAEEVTGAEFGRGNADAAIDLINDGSAANLPLRSSDHDGLVVYVLNDEDADGVPNDNDACPGTSIPESIPSTALGINRFALTDGDGVFDTALPEGEGPGAQFTVGDTGGCSCEQIVAEQGLGKGHLKFGCSIGEMEEWIEMIAVP
;
A
#
# COMPACT_ATOMS: atom_id res chain seq x y z
N MET A 1 -23.40 55.00 34.52
CA MET A 1 -24.38 54.00 35.02
C MET A 1 -24.29 52.84 34.04
N GLY A 2 -24.14 51.62 34.55
CA GLY A 2 -23.85 50.39 33.80
C GLY A 2 -22.38 50.03 34.01
N LEU A 3 -22.04 49.28 35.07
CA LEU A 3 -22.17 47.82 35.29
C LEU A 3 -21.02 47.07 34.61
N ALA A 4 -20.15 46.53 35.47
CA ALA A 4 -19.06 45.64 35.16
C ALA A 4 -19.59 44.21 34.93
N GLY A 5 -18.97 43.50 33.99
CA GLY A 5 -18.99 42.05 33.87
C GLY A 5 -17.54 41.56 33.91
N ALA A 6 -17.29 40.54 34.73
CA ALA A 6 -16.04 39.83 34.87
C ALA A 6 -16.05 38.59 33.95
N GLN A 7 -14.86 38.09 33.57
CA GLN A 7 -14.64 36.78 32.93
C GLN A 7 -13.21 36.34 33.31
N LEU A 8 -12.85 35.10 33.60
CA LEU A 8 -13.47 33.91 34.22
C LEU A 8 -12.33 32.85 34.33
N VAL A 9 -12.39 31.98 35.33
CA VAL A 9 -11.46 30.85 35.61
C VAL A 9 -11.75 29.67 34.65
N GLN A 10 -10.72 28.93 34.21
CA GLN A 10 -10.87 27.76 33.31
C GLN A 10 -11.66 26.63 34.02
N ALA A 11 -12.59 26.03 33.29
CA ALA A 11 -13.72 25.25 33.78
C ALA A 11 -13.44 23.73 33.65
N ALA A 12 -13.94 22.89 34.56
CA ALA A 12 -13.85 21.43 34.41
C ALA A 12 -14.89 20.93 33.40
N ASP A 13 -14.47 20.14 32.41
CA ASP A 13 -15.36 19.61 31.37
C ASP A 13 -16.21 18.46 31.91
N ILE A 14 -17.53 18.69 31.94
CA ILE A 14 -18.55 17.81 32.50
C ILE A 14 -19.08 16.85 31.44
N ALA A 15 -19.24 17.30 30.20
CA ALA A 15 -19.78 16.53 29.11
C ALA A 15 -19.33 17.12 27.77
N TRP A 16 -19.22 16.30 26.72
CA TRP A 16 -18.89 16.78 25.39
C TRP A 16 -19.37 15.88 24.27
N ASP A 17 -19.37 16.43 23.06
CA ASP A 17 -19.64 15.73 21.80
C ASP A 17 -18.78 16.33 20.67
N MET A 18 -18.37 15.48 19.72
CA MET A 18 -17.52 15.84 18.58
C MET A 18 -16.09 16.28 18.95
N VAL A 19 -15.61 15.95 20.16
CA VAL A 19 -14.22 16.24 20.59
C VAL A 19 -13.34 15.05 20.28
N ASP A 20 -12.42 15.21 19.32
CA ASP A 20 -11.56 14.14 18.80
C ASP A 20 -12.33 12.87 18.40
N GLY A 21 -13.54 13.06 17.84
CA GLY A 21 -14.44 11.96 17.44
C GLY A 21 -15.11 11.23 18.61
N THR A 22 -14.96 11.71 19.84
CA THR A 22 -15.55 11.11 21.04
C THR A 22 -16.68 11.98 21.64
N SER A 23 -17.48 11.36 22.50
CA SER A 23 -18.48 12.05 23.31
C SER A 23 -18.41 11.54 24.75
N GLN A 24 -18.52 12.44 25.73
CA GLN A 24 -18.68 12.10 27.15
C GLN A 24 -20.00 12.61 27.67
N ASN A 25 -20.70 11.75 28.44
CA ASN A 25 -21.98 12.05 29.07
C ASN A 25 -23.08 12.50 28.09
N LEU A 26 -22.90 12.31 26.77
CA LEU A 26 -23.95 12.45 25.78
C LEU A 26 -24.92 11.27 25.90
N THR A 27 -26.13 11.54 26.36
CA THR A 27 -27.17 10.51 26.56
C THR A 27 -28.03 10.30 25.33
N SER A 28 -28.17 11.31 24.47
CA SER A 28 -28.93 11.21 23.22
C SER A 28 -28.53 12.32 22.25
N TYR A 29 -28.44 11.99 20.96
CA TYR A 29 -28.39 12.94 19.86
C TYR A 29 -29.50 12.59 18.86
N SER A 30 -30.22 13.60 18.37
CA SER A 30 -31.31 13.43 17.42
C SER A 30 -31.30 14.53 16.36
N ASN A 31 -31.15 14.12 15.10
CA ASN A 31 -31.26 14.99 13.94
C ASN A 31 -32.19 14.37 12.88
N PRO A 32 -33.40 14.91 12.67
CA PRO A 32 -34.35 14.40 11.68
C PRO A 32 -33.97 14.72 10.23
N TRP A 33 -32.90 15.48 10.00
CA TRP A 33 -32.45 15.93 8.68
C TRP A 33 -31.19 15.23 8.17
N THR A 34 -30.72 14.19 8.89
CA THR A 34 -29.61 13.34 8.44
C THR A 34 -29.98 12.70 7.09
N ASP A 35 -29.17 12.97 6.07
CA ASP A 35 -29.31 12.58 4.67
C ASP A 35 -30.65 12.98 4.03
N ALA A 36 -31.26 14.07 4.51
CA ALA A 36 -32.60 14.48 4.10
C ALA A 36 -32.66 15.38 2.85
N PHE A 37 -31.53 15.95 2.42
CA PHE A 37 -31.43 16.84 1.27
C PHE A 37 -31.01 16.06 0.00
N GLY A 38 -31.61 16.41 -1.15
CA GLY A 38 -31.42 15.69 -2.41
C GLY A 38 -30.22 16.14 -3.24
N SER A 39 -29.59 17.26 -2.89
CA SER A 39 -28.38 17.80 -3.53
C SER A 39 -27.16 17.55 -2.65
N ALA A 40 -26.05 17.13 -3.27
CA ALA A 40 -24.79 16.87 -2.58
C ALA A 40 -24.09 18.15 -2.06
N GLY A 41 -24.59 19.34 -2.45
CA GLY A 41 -24.12 20.63 -1.93
C GLY A 41 -24.87 21.11 -0.70
N ASP A 42 -25.87 20.37 -0.22
CA ASP A 42 -26.82 20.81 0.79
C ASP A 42 -26.71 19.88 2.00
N GLY A 43 -26.81 20.41 3.22
CA GLY A 43 -26.52 19.61 4.40
C GLY A 43 -26.95 20.22 5.72
N PHE A 44 -27.40 19.38 6.64
CA PHE A 44 -27.59 19.70 8.05
C PHE A 44 -27.41 18.43 8.88
N GLN A 45 -26.15 18.03 9.13
CA GLN A 45 -25.80 16.81 9.87
C GLN A 45 -24.36 16.79 10.35
N LYS A 46 -24.02 15.73 11.10
CA LYS A 46 -22.64 15.38 11.43
C LYS A 46 -21.95 14.77 10.22
N TYR A 47 -20.74 15.24 9.94
CA TYR A 47 -19.85 14.76 8.90
C TYR A 47 -18.48 14.45 9.51
N GLN A 48 -17.72 13.62 8.82
CA GLN A 48 -16.34 13.32 9.15
C GLN A 48 -15.58 13.02 7.85
N ARG A 49 -14.48 13.74 7.61
CA ARG A 49 -13.63 13.58 6.42
C ARG A 49 -13.08 12.14 6.38
N GLY A 50 -13.13 11.50 5.21
CA GLY A 50 -12.72 10.10 5.04
C GLY A 50 -13.72 9.04 5.50
N VAL A 51 -14.74 9.40 6.28
CA VAL A 51 -15.77 8.47 6.79
C VAL A 51 -17.15 8.73 6.17
N SER A 52 -17.54 9.99 6.04
CA SER A 52 -18.84 10.37 5.48
C SER A 52 -18.87 10.16 3.96
N PRO A 53 -19.92 9.53 3.41
CA PRO A 53 -19.99 9.18 1.98
C PRO A 53 -20.08 10.40 1.05
N SER A 54 -20.53 11.54 1.57
CA SER A 54 -20.52 12.83 0.89
C SER A 54 -20.54 13.98 1.90
N ILE A 55 -19.72 15.00 1.66
CA ILE A 55 -19.69 16.24 2.44
C ILE A 55 -19.93 17.41 1.47
N PRO A 56 -20.80 18.38 1.80
CA PRO A 56 -20.99 19.57 0.98
C PRO A 56 -19.66 20.26 0.68
N PHE A 57 -19.38 20.50 -0.60
CA PHE A 57 -18.10 21.06 -1.05
C PHE A 57 -17.77 22.42 -0.42
N ALA A 58 -18.77 23.26 -0.10
CA ALA A 58 -18.54 24.55 0.56
C ALA A 58 -17.98 24.44 2.00
N VAL A 59 -18.04 23.24 2.60
CA VAL A 59 -17.56 22.97 3.96
C VAL A 59 -16.10 22.54 3.98
N LEU A 60 -15.65 21.77 2.99
CA LEU A 60 -14.27 21.27 2.93
C LEU A 60 -13.33 22.30 2.31
N ASP A 61 -12.17 22.49 2.91
CA ASP A 61 -11.04 23.22 2.34
C ASP A 61 -10.01 22.21 1.80
N ASP A 62 -10.09 21.88 0.51
CA ASP A 62 -9.19 20.95 -0.18
C ASP A 62 -8.10 21.70 -0.96
N SER A 63 -7.87 22.98 -0.61
CA SER A 63 -7.01 23.88 -1.38
C SER A 63 -5.50 23.55 -1.34
N LEU A 64 -5.07 22.58 -0.51
CA LEU A 64 -3.73 21.98 -0.54
C LEU A 64 -3.55 20.90 -1.62
N VAL A 65 -4.63 20.32 -2.14
CA VAL A 65 -4.60 19.26 -3.16
C VAL A 65 -4.63 19.88 -4.57
N ILE A 66 -3.74 19.43 -5.47
CA ILE A 66 -3.52 20.04 -6.80
C ILE A 66 -4.64 19.62 -7.80
N PHE A 67 -5.87 20.18 -7.72
CA PHE A 67 -6.85 20.48 -8.82
C PHE A 67 -8.33 20.60 -8.34
N PRO A 68 -9.18 21.48 -8.93
CA PRO A 68 -8.96 22.90 -9.24
C PRO A 68 -9.09 23.77 -7.97
N ALA A 69 -8.70 25.05 -8.04
CA ALA A 69 -8.68 25.94 -6.87
C ALA A 69 -10.06 26.10 -6.22
N ASP A 70 -10.18 25.65 -4.98
CA ASP A 70 -11.32 25.93 -4.12
C ASP A 70 -11.48 27.44 -3.89
N SER A 71 -12.73 27.87 -3.75
CA SER A 71 -13.08 29.26 -3.43
C SER A 71 -13.86 29.41 -2.13
N LEU A 72 -14.16 28.29 -1.47
CA LEU A 72 -14.90 28.16 -0.21
C LEU A 72 -14.34 26.93 0.52
N GLY A 73 -14.29 26.97 1.85
CA GLY A 73 -13.87 25.84 2.68
C GLY A 73 -13.59 26.29 4.11
N ILE A 74 -13.95 25.45 5.10
CA ILE A 74 -13.74 25.72 6.53
C ILE A 74 -12.95 24.57 7.17
N VAL A 75 -13.31 23.32 6.85
CA VAL A 75 -12.65 22.13 7.38
C VAL A 75 -11.42 21.80 6.55
N LYS A 76 -10.26 22.15 7.12
CA LYS A 76 -8.91 21.95 6.56
C LYS A 76 -8.63 20.46 6.28
N ASP A 77 -7.70 20.16 5.38
CA ASP A 77 -7.41 18.79 4.93
C ASP A 77 -6.93 17.88 6.07
N GLY A 78 -6.16 18.44 7.01
CA GLY A 78 -5.70 17.74 8.21
C GLY A 78 -6.76 17.52 9.31
N ASN A 79 -7.95 18.12 9.19
CA ASN A 79 -9.02 17.95 10.19
C ASN A 79 -9.89 16.73 9.83
N VAL A 80 -9.63 15.61 10.50
CA VAL A 80 -10.35 14.33 10.34
C VAL A 80 -11.38 14.08 11.45
N ASN A 81 -11.57 15.04 12.36
CA ASN A 81 -12.50 14.93 13.47
C ASN A 81 -13.96 15.03 12.98
N GLU A 82 -14.90 14.51 13.77
CA GLU A 82 -16.34 14.70 13.51
C GLU A 82 -16.73 16.17 13.68
N PHE A 83 -17.56 16.71 12.79
CA PHE A 83 -18.08 18.08 12.87
C PHE A 83 -19.53 18.15 12.40
N PHE A 84 -20.28 19.18 12.80
CA PHE A 84 -21.64 19.42 12.32
C PHE A 84 -21.62 20.49 11.22
N GLY A 85 -22.00 20.12 10.00
CA GLY A 85 -22.01 21.01 8.83
C GLY A 85 -23.41 21.50 8.45
N ILE A 86 -23.50 22.77 8.04
CA ILE A 86 -24.71 23.42 7.54
C ILE A 86 -24.44 24.09 6.19
N VAL A 87 -25.23 23.73 5.16
CA VAL A 87 -25.27 24.42 3.85
C VAL A 87 -26.68 24.34 3.27
N ASP A 88 -27.20 25.44 2.71
CA ASP A 88 -28.45 25.52 1.93
C ASP A 88 -29.65 24.72 2.50
N THR A 89 -30.05 25.04 3.73
CA THR A 89 -31.13 24.32 4.43
C THR A 89 -32.56 24.71 4.01
N GLU A 90 -32.74 25.83 3.30
CA GLU A 90 -34.02 26.31 2.78
C GLU A 90 -34.03 26.29 1.24
N ASN A 91 -34.49 25.17 0.67
CA ASN A 91 -34.38 24.88 -0.75
C ASN A 91 -35.62 24.13 -1.29
N GLY A 92 -35.44 23.29 -2.32
CA GLY A 92 -36.52 22.47 -2.89
C GLY A 92 -37.02 21.35 -1.99
N ASP A 93 -36.20 20.90 -1.04
CA ASP A 93 -36.45 19.75 -0.16
C ASP A 93 -37.04 20.16 1.20
N ASN A 94 -36.72 21.36 1.66
CA ASN A 94 -37.24 21.90 2.91
C ASN A 94 -37.64 23.38 2.80
N ALA A 95 -38.69 23.79 3.53
CA ALA A 95 -39.14 25.18 3.60
C ALA A 95 -39.20 25.64 5.07
N GLY A 96 -38.27 26.52 5.44
CA GLY A 96 -38.11 27.09 6.79
C GLY A 96 -37.01 26.42 7.62
N ALA A 97 -36.83 26.87 8.86
CA ALA A 97 -35.74 26.42 9.72
C ALA A 97 -35.72 24.91 10.04
N VAL A 98 -34.52 24.33 10.08
CA VAL A 98 -34.20 22.96 10.50
C VAL A 98 -33.64 22.95 11.93
N SER A 99 -33.65 21.79 12.60
CA SER A 99 -33.15 21.69 13.98
C SER A 99 -32.62 20.32 14.37
N ALA A 100 -31.58 20.28 15.20
CA ALA A 100 -31.00 19.08 15.83
C ALA A 100 -30.89 19.27 17.35
N THR A 101 -30.88 18.17 18.10
CA THR A 101 -30.90 18.19 19.57
C THR A 101 -29.88 17.22 20.18
N TRP A 102 -29.21 17.67 21.24
CA TRP A 102 -28.30 16.88 22.08
C TRP A 102 -28.82 16.88 23.52
N GLU A 103 -28.74 15.74 24.21
CA GLU A 103 -29.04 15.62 25.64
C GLU A 103 -27.82 15.08 26.38
N PHE A 104 -27.33 15.85 27.35
CA PHE A 104 -26.18 15.49 28.18
C PHE A 104 -26.60 15.23 29.64
N ASP A 105 -25.98 14.24 30.27
CA ASP A 105 -26.04 14.06 31.72
C ASP A 105 -25.08 15.05 32.38
N VAL A 106 -25.65 16.02 33.10
CA VAL A 106 -24.92 17.05 33.87
C VAL A 106 -25.16 16.90 35.37
N SER A 107 -25.58 15.71 35.80
CA SER A 107 -25.94 15.43 37.19
C SER A 107 -24.80 15.73 38.15
N GLY A 108 -25.05 16.66 39.08
CA GLY A 108 -24.09 17.03 40.13
C GLY A 108 -23.22 18.23 39.81
N ALA A 109 -23.20 18.71 38.56
CA ALA A 109 -22.46 19.91 38.16
C ALA A 109 -23.25 21.21 38.46
N THR A 110 -22.55 22.30 38.75
CA THR A 110 -23.15 23.59 39.12
C THR A 110 -22.49 24.81 38.47
N GLY A 111 -23.25 25.67 37.80
CA GLY A 111 -22.64 26.83 37.13
C GLY A 111 -22.01 26.46 35.79
N LEU A 112 -22.77 25.68 35.02
CA LEU A 112 -22.41 25.20 33.70
C LEU A 112 -22.09 26.35 32.73
N ALA A 113 -21.17 26.10 31.81
CA ALA A 113 -20.86 26.87 30.63
C ALA A 113 -20.84 25.92 29.42
N LEU A 114 -21.18 26.45 28.27
CA LEU A 114 -21.12 25.75 26.98
C LEU A 114 -20.02 26.41 26.16
N SER A 115 -19.12 25.62 25.61
CA SER A 115 -18.16 25.99 24.58
C SER A 115 -18.46 25.22 23.31
N ILE A 116 -18.38 25.87 22.15
CA ILE A 116 -18.52 25.24 20.84
C ILE A 116 -17.54 25.94 19.90
N GLU A 117 -16.75 25.18 19.14
CA GLU A 117 -15.98 25.73 18.04
C GLU A 117 -16.86 26.03 16.85
N MET A 118 -16.77 27.25 16.31
CA MET A 118 -17.62 27.72 15.22
C MET A 118 -16.77 28.36 14.13
N GLY A 119 -17.10 28.04 12.88
CA GLY A 119 -16.55 28.68 11.68
C GLY A 119 -17.64 28.92 10.65
N ALA A 120 -17.48 29.95 9.84
CA ALA A 120 -18.42 30.27 8.78
C ALA A 120 -17.72 30.97 7.61
N MET A 121 -18.13 30.65 6.39
CA MET A 121 -17.64 31.28 5.18
C MET A 121 -18.80 31.43 4.19
N GLY A 122 -19.04 32.64 3.71
CA GLY A 122 -20.14 32.93 2.81
C GLY A 122 -20.44 34.43 2.71
N ASP A 123 -21.39 34.75 1.83
CA ASP A 123 -22.03 36.05 1.68
C ASP A 123 -23.46 36.03 2.23
N PHE A 124 -23.57 35.94 3.56
CA PHE A 124 -24.81 35.67 4.26
C PHE A 124 -25.83 36.81 4.15
N GLU A 125 -27.11 36.48 4.25
CA GLU A 125 -28.21 37.43 4.17
C GLU A 125 -28.93 37.55 5.51
N SER A 126 -29.66 38.64 5.74
CA SER A 126 -30.41 38.86 6.99
C SER A 126 -31.47 37.78 7.33
N SER A 127 -31.80 36.91 6.38
CA SER A 127 -32.65 35.73 6.60
C SER A 127 -31.89 34.51 7.10
N ASP A 128 -30.56 34.48 6.97
CA ASP A 128 -29.73 33.37 7.36
C ASP A 128 -29.35 33.49 8.83
N PHE A 129 -29.55 32.41 9.56
CA PHE A 129 -29.25 32.38 10.98
C PHE A 129 -29.02 30.97 11.48
N PHE A 130 -28.29 30.89 12.58
CA PHE A 130 -28.37 29.76 13.49
C PHE A 130 -28.57 30.25 14.93
N GLU A 131 -29.24 29.44 15.73
CA GLU A 131 -29.49 29.68 17.14
C GLU A 131 -29.27 28.38 17.91
N TRP A 132 -28.38 28.44 18.91
CA TRP A 132 -28.22 27.41 19.93
C TRP A 132 -29.04 27.79 21.15
N THR A 133 -30.01 26.94 21.49
CA THR A 133 -30.80 27.06 22.72
C THR A 133 -30.51 25.90 23.65
N TYR A 134 -30.83 26.08 24.93
CA TYR A 134 -30.71 25.02 25.93
C TYR A 134 -31.88 25.02 26.90
N SER A 135 -32.20 23.85 27.45
CA SER A 135 -33.07 23.69 28.60
C SER A 135 -32.47 22.67 29.58
N ILE A 136 -32.77 22.83 30.88
CA ILE A 136 -32.31 21.89 31.92
C ILE A 136 -33.53 21.22 32.54
N ASP A 137 -33.52 19.89 32.59
CA ASP A 137 -34.60 19.02 33.08
C ASP A 137 -35.98 19.34 32.46
N GLY A 138 -36.01 19.70 31.16
CA GLY A 138 -37.23 20.10 30.45
C GLY A 138 -37.80 21.45 30.90
N GLY A 139 -36.95 22.33 31.40
CA GLY A 139 -37.25 23.74 31.72
C GLY A 139 -37.54 24.60 30.48
N PRO A 140 -37.62 25.94 30.62
CA PRO A 140 -37.78 26.83 29.47
C PRO A 140 -36.52 26.85 28.61
N ASP A 141 -36.70 26.92 27.29
CA ASP A 141 -35.58 27.11 26.36
C ASP A 141 -34.99 28.52 26.51
N LEU A 142 -33.67 28.58 26.67
CA LEU A 142 -32.87 29.79 26.79
C LEU A 142 -31.84 29.82 25.67
N VAL A 143 -31.52 30.99 25.14
CA VAL A 143 -30.52 31.14 24.08
C VAL A 143 -29.12 31.10 24.69
N ALA A 144 -28.25 30.23 24.17
CA ALA A 144 -26.82 30.21 24.45
C ALA A 144 -26.03 31.03 23.41
N PHE A 145 -26.28 30.77 22.13
CA PHE A 145 -25.71 31.53 21.01
C PHE A 145 -26.79 31.84 19.99
N ALA A 146 -26.71 33.01 19.38
CA ALA A 146 -27.51 33.38 18.22
C ALA A 146 -26.61 34.14 17.26
N SER A 147 -26.67 33.79 15.98
CA SER A 147 -25.91 34.50 14.97
C SER A 147 -26.62 35.78 14.50
N THR A 148 -25.83 36.72 13.99
CA THR A 148 -26.28 37.90 13.27
C THR A 148 -25.45 38.07 12.00
N VAL A 149 -25.93 38.89 11.05
CA VAL A 149 -25.21 39.19 9.81
C VAL A 149 -24.88 40.69 9.78
N ASP A 150 -23.63 41.04 9.45
CA ASP A 150 -23.21 42.43 9.24
C ASP A 150 -23.37 42.85 7.77
N GLU A 151 -24.59 43.27 7.41
CA GLU A 151 -25.01 43.73 6.08
C GLU A 151 -24.26 44.95 5.51
N GLU A 152 -23.37 45.57 6.28
CA GLU A 152 -22.51 46.67 5.81
C GLU A 152 -21.03 46.29 5.78
N GLY A 153 -20.69 45.07 6.22
CA GLY A 153 -19.35 44.55 6.41
C GLY A 153 -18.84 43.67 5.26
N ALA A 154 -17.56 43.33 5.32
CA ALA A 154 -16.94 42.34 4.46
C ALA A 154 -15.77 41.70 5.21
N ASN A 155 -15.56 40.40 5.05
CA ASN A 155 -14.45 39.67 5.65
C ASN A 155 -13.57 39.03 4.57
N THR A 156 -12.27 38.92 4.86
CA THR A 156 -11.32 38.20 3.98
C THR A 156 -10.95 36.88 4.65
N TYR A 157 -11.32 35.79 3.99
CA TYR A 157 -11.04 34.41 4.37
C TYR A 157 -9.77 33.94 3.66
N VAL A 158 -9.01 33.03 4.27
CA VAL A 158 -7.73 32.52 3.73
C VAL A 158 -7.72 31.01 3.80
N LEU A 159 -7.96 30.38 2.64
CA LEU A 159 -7.92 28.94 2.50
C LEU A 159 -6.53 28.38 2.80
N GLU A 160 -6.45 27.10 3.15
CA GLU A 160 -5.24 26.39 3.57
C GLU A 160 -4.08 26.48 2.56
N GLY A 161 -4.38 26.44 1.26
CA GLY A 161 -3.45 26.66 0.15
C GLY A 161 -2.97 28.11 -0.02
N GLY A 162 -3.39 29.01 0.86
CA GLY A 162 -2.99 30.43 0.93
C GLY A 162 -3.77 31.37 0.02
N ALA A 163 -4.83 30.89 -0.64
CA ALA A 163 -5.71 31.73 -1.46
C ALA A 163 -6.66 32.54 -0.57
N SER A 164 -6.81 33.84 -0.84
CA SER A 164 -7.69 34.70 -0.04
C SER A 164 -8.89 35.21 -0.82
N PHE A 165 -10.06 35.20 -0.18
CA PHE A 165 -11.33 35.63 -0.77
C PHE A 165 -12.03 36.63 0.15
N THR A 166 -12.44 37.78 -0.40
CA THR A 166 -13.23 38.76 0.35
C THR A 166 -14.70 38.63 -0.02
N LEU A 167 -15.54 38.21 0.94
CA LEU A 167 -16.99 38.10 0.79
C LEU A 167 -17.68 39.20 1.61
N SER A 168 -18.86 39.63 1.16
CA SER A 168 -19.66 40.64 1.88
C SER A 168 -20.47 39.97 2.97
N ASP A 169 -21.03 40.77 3.88
CA ASP A 169 -22.08 40.30 4.79
C ASP A 169 -21.65 39.11 5.68
N PRO A 170 -20.53 39.23 6.44
CA PRO A 170 -20.04 38.15 7.27
C PRO A 170 -21.01 37.84 8.43
N MET A 171 -21.05 36.57 8.83
CA MET A 171 -21.82 36.12 9.99
C MET A 171 -21.04 36.38 11.29
N LEU A 172 -21.76 36.75 12.34
CA LEU A 172 -21.21 37.07 13.65
C LEU A 172 -21.89 36.25 14.75
N VAL A 173 -21.11 35.90 15.76
CA VAL A 173 -21.57 35.40 17.06
C VAL A 173 -20.93 36.25 18.14
N GLN A 174 -21.74 36.72 19.10
CA GLN A 174 -21.26 37.59 20.19
C GLN A 174 -20.46 38.82 19.68
N ASP A 175 -20.96 39.47 18.62
CA ASP A 175 -20.33 40.62 17.95
C ASP A 175 -18.93 40.33 17.33
N THR A 176 -18.54 39.05 17.21
CA THR A 176 -17.29 38.60 16.58
C THR A 176 -17.60 37.95 15.24
N ILE A 177 -16.86 38.32 14.19
CA ILE A 177 -16.98 37.71 12.86
C ILE A 177 -16.47 36.27 12.91
N LEU A 178 -17.26 35.33 12.40
CA LEU A 178 -16.82 33.96 12.17
C LEU A 178 -15.93 33.89 10.92
N THR A 179 -14.84 33.14 11.02
CA THR A 179 -13.84 32.94 9.95
C THR A 179 -13.89 31.52 9.40
N ASP A 180 -13.05 31.25 8.40
CA ASP A 180 -12.79 29.91 7.85
C ASP A 180 -11.80 29.09 8.68
N ASP A 181 -11.36 29.63 9.81
CA ASP A 181 -10.73 28.90 10.91
C ASP A 181 -11.73 28.75 12.06
N LEU A 182 -11.85 27.53 12.59
CA LEU A 182 -12.71 27.23 13.74
C LEU A 182 -12.16 27.93 14.99
N ALA A 183 -13.06 28.57 15.73
CA ALA A 183 -12.72 29.23 16.99
C ALA A 183 -13.75 28.90 18.07
N ALA A 184 -13.29 28.67 19.30
CA ALA A 184 -14.16 28.38 20.43
C ALA A 184 -14.94 29.61 20.90
N PHE A 185 -16.27 29.46 21.01
CA PHE A 185 -17.18 30.44 21.61
C PHE A 185 -17.80 29.85 22.85
N SER A 186 -17.83 30.63 23.94
CA SER A 186 -18.39 30.16 25.21
C SER A 186 -19.55 31.01 25.72
N ALA A 187 -20.52 30.37 26.37
CA ALA A 187 -21.67 31.01 27.00
C ALA A 187 -22.00 30.35 28.35
N PRO A 188 -22.24 31.12 29.42
CA PRO A 188 -22.68 30.55 30.69
C PRO A 188 -24.13 30.04 30.57
N LEU A 189 -24.38 28.83 31.09
CA LEU A 189 -25.69 28.22 31.16
C LEU A 189 -26.30 28.45 32.53
N THR A 190 -27.48 29.07 32.56
CA THR A 190 -28.19 29.40 33.80
C THR A 190 -29.17 28.30 34.17
N GLY A 191 -28.96 27.68 35.34
CA GLY A 191 -29.83 26.64 35.88
C GLY A 191 -29.03 25.55 36.59
N SER A 192 -29.71 24.56 37.13
CA SER A 192 -29.12 23.39 37.80
C SER A 192 -30.05 22.20 37.60
N GLY A 193 -29.51 21.02 37.34
CA GLY A 193 -30.32 19.84 37.08
C GLY A 193 -29.49 18.62 36.73
N SER A 194 -30.13 17.63 36.12
CA SER A 194 -29.51 16.37 35.72
C SER A 194 -29.36 16.21 34.21
N VAL A 195 -30.27 16.77 33.41
CA VAL A 195 -30.24 16.64 31.95
C VAL A 195 -30.18 18.02 31.33
N LEU A 196 -29.14 18.28 30.54
CA LEU A 196 -29.02 19.46 29.70
C LEU A 196 -29.42 19.07 28.27
N THR A 197 -30.45 19.72 27.73
CA THR A 197 -30.85 19.57 26.33
C THR A 197 -30.37 20.79 25.55
N LEU A 198 -29.47 20.61 24.58
CA LEU A 198 -29.07 21.63 23.61
C LEU A 198 -29.87 21.45 22.31
N THR A 199 -30.34 22.54 21.71
CA THR A 199 -31.01 22.51 20.40
C THR A 199 -30.42 23.56 19.48
N LEU A 200 -29.86 23.10 18.35
CA LEU A 200 -29.44 23.93 17.23
C LEU A 200 -30.63 24.11 16.30
N THR A 201 -30.96 25.35 15.96
CA THR A 201 -31.94 25.71 14.91
C THR A 201 -31.26 26.56 13.87
N ALA A 202 -31.43 26.26 12.59
CA ALA A 202 -30.75 26.97 11.50
C ALA A 202 -31.65 27.17 10.28
N GLN A 203 -31.39 28.24 9.53
CA GLN A 203 -32.00 28.50 8.23
C GLN A 203 -30.97 29.23 7.36
N PHE A 204 -30.71 28.70 6.16
CA PHE A 204 -29.73 29.19 5.20
C PHE A 204 -30.28 28.93 3.80
N ASN A 205 -30.18 29.90 2.90
CA ASN A 205 -30.84 29.83 1.60
C ASN A 205 -29.87 30.00 0.40
N GLY A 206 -28.57 30.17 0.66
CA GLY A 206 -27.52 30.17 -0.34
C GLY A 206 -26.67 28.89 -0.33
N GLY A 207 -26.37 28.37 -1.52
CA GLY A 207 -25.49 27.21 -1.73
C GLY A 207 -23.98 27.51 -1.62
N THR A 208 -23.61 28.74 -1.27
CA THR A 208 -22.22 29.19 -1.06
C THR A 208 -21.98 29.68 0.37
N GLU A 209 -22.93 29.43 1.27
CA GLU A 209 -22.90 29.79 2.68
C GLU A 209 -22.70 28.52 3.50
N ALA A 210 -21.53 28.38 4.12
CA ALA A 210 -21.21 27.24 4.97
C ALA A 210 -21.02 27.70 6.42
N VAL A 211 -21.53 26.89 7.35
CA VAL A 211 -21.27 27.02 8.79
C VAL A 211 -20.90 25.65 9.34
N VAL A 212 -19.87 25.61 10.17
CA VAL A 212 -19.36 24.39 10.81
C VAL A 212 -19.32 24.58 12.32
N PHE A 213 -19.72 23.53 13.04
CA PHE A 213 -19.55 23.42 14.49
C PHE A 213 -18.71 22.19 14.84
N GLN A 214 -17.77 22.34 15.76
CA GLN A 214 -16.96 21.26 16.30
C GLN A 214 -16.83 21.45 17.83
N ASP A 215 -16.38 20.42 18.55
CA ASP A 215 -16.08 20.47 19.98
C ASP A 215 -17.17 21.11 20.87
N ILE A 216 -18.34 20.45 20.96
CA ILE A 216 -19.37 20.86 21.91
C ILE A 216 -18.91 20.42 23.30
N VAL A 217 -18.51 21.37 24.15
CA VAL A 217 -17.99 21.10 25.50
C VAL A 217 -18.85 21.81 26.55
N ILE A 218 -19.28 21.07 27.57
CA ILE A 218 -20.02 21.60 28.71
C ILE A 218 -19.07 21.59 29.90
N SER A 219 -18.81 22.73 30.50
CA SER A 219 -17.83 22.88 31.57
C SER A 219 -18.40 23.63 32.79
N GLU A 220 -17.74 23.58 33.94
CA GLU A 220 -18.17 24.29 35.16
C GLU A 220 -17.41 25.62 35.36
N SER A 221 -18.09 26.76 35.23
CA SER A 221 -17.47 28.10 35.24
C SER A 221 -17.06 28.61 36.63
N GLY A 222 -15.85 28.24 37.03
CA GLY A 222 -14.95 29.05 37.85
C GLY A 222 -14.86 28.80 39.36
N VAL A 223 -13.61 28.62 39.80
CA VAL A 223 -13.12 27.91 40.99
C VAL A 223 -13.54 26.44 40.91
N PRO A 224 -12.59 25.48 40.77
CA PRO A 224 -12.94 24.07 40.93
C PRO A 224 -13.74 23.93 42.24
N PRO A 225 -14.94 23.32 42.23
CA PRO A 225 -15.74 23.15 43.45
C PRO A 225 -14.95 22.50 44.61
N ASP A 226 -13.87 21.82 44.25
CA ASP A 226 -12.97 21.05 45.10
C ASP A 226 -11.60 21.71 45.34
N ALA A 227 -11.41 22.97 44.92
CA ALA A 227 -10.20 23.75 45.19
C ALA A 227 -10.01 23.93 46.70
N SER A 228 -9.10 23.12 47.24
CA SER A 228 -8.89 22.97 48.66
C SER A 228 -7.92 24.01 49.20
N ALA A 229 -6.97 24.47 48.40
CA ALA A 229 -6.13 25.64 48.66
C ALA A 229 -5.70 26.31 47.33
N PHE A 230 -5.50 27.62 47.30
CA PHE A 230 -5.07 28.32 46.08
C PHE A 230 -4.47 29.71 46.34
N ASP A 231 -3.77 30.25 45.36
CA ASP A 231 -3.25 31.61 45.31
C ASP A 231 -3.30 32.18 43.88
N MET A 232 -3.44 33.50 43.75
CA MET A 232 -3.56 34.22 42.47
C MET A 232 -4.81 33.88 41.64
N VAL A 233 -5.82 33.22 42.22
CA VAL A 233 -7.09 32.90 41.52
C VAL A 233 -8.03 34.09 41.61
N GLY A 234 -8.27 34.77 40.48
CA GLY A 234 -9.09 36.00 40.47
C GLY A 234 -8.52 37.09 41.39
N SER A 235 -7.19 37.11 41.60
CA SER A 235 -6.49 37.92 42.60
C SER A 235 -6.78 37.61 44.08
N GLU A 236 -7.36 36.45 44.38
CA GLU A 236 -7.64 35.99 45.76
C GLU A 236 -6.77 34.76 46.11
N SER A 237 -6.71 34.43 47.40
CA SER A 237 -6.03 33.24 47.91
C SER A 237 -6.90 32.54 48.96
N GLN A 238 -6.86 31.20 49.01
CA GLN A 238 -7.51 30.37 50.01
C GLN A 238 -6.52 29.39 50.61
N ASN A 239 -6.54 29.25 51.94
CA ASN A 239 -5.63 28.37 52.69
C ASN A 239 -4.12 28.60 52.44
N LEU A 240 -3.75 29.71 51.80
CA LEU A 240 -2.36 30.19 51.77
C LEU A 240 -1.97 30.71 53.16
N VAL A 241 -1.06 30.00 53.82
CA VAL A 241 -0.51 30.33 55.14
C VAL A 241 0.53 31.43 55.04
N ALA A 242 1.42 31.32 54.04
CA ALA A 242 2.46 32.31 53.80
C ALA A 242 2.90 32.31 52.33
N TYR A 243 3.25 33.50 51.83
CA TYR A 243 4.02 33.68 50.60
C TYR A 243 5.28 34.46 50.96
N THR A 244 6.45 33.92 50.59
CA THR A 244 7.75 34.52 50.88
C THR A 244 8.54 34.66 49.57
N ASN A 245 8.86 35.90 49.20
CA ASN A 245 9.73 36.19 48.07
C ASN A 245 10.76 37.27 48.46
N PRO A 246 12.05 36.92 48.61
CA PRO A 246 13.11 37.87 48.98
C PRO A 246 13.47 38.85 47.85
N TRP A 247 12.97 38.63 46.63
CA TRP A 247 13.27 39.40 45.42
C TRP A 247 12.19 40.42 45.03
N THR A 248 11.20 40.63 45.90
CA THR A 248 10.16 41.64 45.68
C THR A 248 10.78 43.04 45.63
N ASP A 249 10.61 43.72 44.49
CA ASP A 249 11.19 45.01 44.13
C ASP A 249 12.72 45.07 44.28
N ALA A 250 13.41 43.94 44.07
CA ALA A 250 14.85 43.81 44.33
C ALA A 250 15.74 44.21 43.14
N PHE A 251 15.22 44.19 41.91
CA PHE A 251 15.98 44.49 40.69
C PHE A 251 16.05 45.99 40.40
N GLY A 252 17.20 46.46 39.90
CA GLY A 252 17.48 47.86 39.64
C GLY A 252 16.92 48.38 38.32
N SER A 253 16.61 47.49 37.38
CA SER A 253 16.00 47.78 36.07
C SER A 253 14.50 47.48 36.09
N ALA A 254 13.72 48.28 35.36
CA ALA A 254 12.27 48.10 35.25
C ALA A 254 11.87 46.99 34.25
N GLY A 255 12.83 46.46 33.50
CA GLY A 255 12.66 45.33 32.60
C GLY A 255 12.89 43.97 33.26
N ASP A 256 13.35 43.95 34.51
CA ASP A 256 13.78 42.74 35.21
C ASP A 256 12.79 42.46 36.34
N GLY A 257 12.56 41.18 36.65
CA GLY A 257 11.53 40.84 37.61
C GLY A 257 11.54 39.40 38.09
N PHE A 258 11.22 39.21 39.36
CA PHE A 258 10.86 37.92 39.95
C PHE A 258 9.90 38.16 41.11
N GLN A 259 8.63 38.43 40.82
CA GLN A 259 7.62 38.78 41.83
C GLN A 259 6.20 38.70 41.29
N LYS A 260 5.24 38.88 42.21
CA LYS A 260 3.83 39.10 41.87
C LYS A 260 3.61 40.50 41.30
N TYR A 261 2.91 40.55 40.18
CA TYR A 261 2.49 41.77 39.51
C TYR A 261 0.97 41.77 39.32
N ARG A 262 0.43 42.96 39.14
CA ARG A 262 -0.96 43.14 38.74
C ARG A 262 -1.09 44.40 37.90
N ARG A 263 -1.70 44.27 36.71
CA ARG A 263 -1.94 45.40 35.80
C ARG A 263 -2.70 46.50 36.54
N ASN A 264 -2.33 47.76 36.27
CA ASN A 264 -2.90 48.96 36.91
C ASN A 264 -2.74 49.08 38.45
N VAL A 265 -2.04 48.15 39.10
CA VAL A 265 -1.80 48.15 40.56
C VAL A 265 -0.30 48.20 40.87
N SER A 266 0.50 47.37 40.21
CA SER A 266 1.97 47.38 40.36
C SER A 266 2.57 48.67 39.82
N ALA A 267 3.63 49.17 40.49
CA ALA A 267 4.29 50.42 40.11
C ALA A 267 5.01 50.34 38.76
N SER A 268 5.47 49.13 38.40
CA SER A 268 6.03 48.75 37.10
C SER A 268 5.79 47.26 36.88
N ILE A 269 5.73 46.86 35.62
CA ILE A 269 5.71 45.47 35.17
C ILE A 269 6.78 45.37 34.08
N PRO A 270 7.65 44.34 34.09
CA PRO A 270 8.58 44.08 33.01
C PRO A 270 7.88 44.08 31.64
N PHE A 271 8.44 44.83 30.69
CA PHE A 271 7.84 44.99 29.36
C PHE A 271 7.66 43.66 28.64
N ALA A 272 8.63 42.74 28.76
CA ALA A 272 8.56 41.42 28.13
C ALA A 272 7.39 40.53 28.63
N VAL A 273 6.82 40.83 29.82
CA VAL A 273 5.70 40.07 30.40
C VAL A 273 4.35 40.71 30.07
N ALA A 274 4.29 42.03 29.98
CA ALA A 274 3.07 42.78 29.77
C ALA A 274 2.81 43.00 28.27
N ASP A 275 1.82 42.33 27.71
CA ASP A 275 1.36 42.60 26.34
C ASP A 275 0.56 43.91 26.27
N ASP A 276 1.19 45.00 25.82
CA ASP A 276 0.55 46.31 25.64
C ASP A 276 0.22 46.60 24.15
N SER A 277 0.10 45.54 23.33
CA SER A 277 -0.04 45.66 21.87
C SER A 277 -1.37 46.23 21.37
N LEU A 278 -2.42 46.23 22.19
CA LEU A 278 -3.69 46.92 21.89
C LEU A 278 -3.59 48.46 22.08
N SER A 279 -2.60 48.94 22.82
CA SER A 279 -2.41 50.37 23.09
C SER A 279 -1.61 51.10 21.99
N ILE A 280 -2.01 52.35 21.68
CA ILE A 280 -1.55 53.08 20.49
C ILE A 280 -0.10 53.61 20.63
N PHE A 281 0.86 52.84 20.13
CA PHE A 281 2.24 53.20 19.71
C PHE A 281 3.27 53.58 20.81
N PRO A 282 4.52 53.04 20.77
CA PRO A 282 5.09 52.12 19.77
C PRO A 282 4.60 50.68 19.94
N ALA A 283 4.62 49.92 18.84
CA ALA A 283 4.18 48.53 18.83
C ALA A 283 5.09 47.67 19.72
N ASP A 284 4.45 46.84 20.54
CA ASP A 284 5.11 45.82 21.34
C ASP A 284 5.61 44.67 20.45
N SER A 285 6.63 43.97 20.92
CA SER A 285 7.16 42.76 20.28
C SER A 285 7.18 41.56 21.21
N GLN A 286 6.80 41.71 22.49
CA GLN A 286 6.78 40.66 23.51
C GLN A 286 5.63 40.88 24.48
N GLY A 287 5.08 39.81 25.05
CA GLY A 287 4.08 39.94 26.10
C GLY A 287 3.23 38.70 26.26
N ILE A 288 2.90 38.36 27.51
CA ILE A 288 2.11 37.18 27.89
C ILE A 288 0.80 37.63 28.54
N ILE A 289 0.87 38.62 29.44
CA ILE A 289 -0.30 39.11 30.16
C ILE A 289 -1.01 40.19 29.34
N LYS A 290 -2.10 39.79 28.69
CA LYS A 290 -3.03 40.63 27.91
C LYS A 290 -3.55 41.84 28.69
N GLU A 291 -3.91 42.93 28.01
CA GLU A 291 -4.43 44.16 28.61
C GLU A 291 -5.73 43.93 29.40
N VAL A 292 -6.56 42.99 28.95
CA VAL A 292 -7.82 42.63 29.62
C VAL A 292 -7.62 41.82 30.91
N ASN A 293 -6.47 41.15 31.08
CA ASN A 293 -6.16 40.39 32.28
C ASN A 293 -5.78 41.35 33.43
N GLN A 294 -6.70 41.53 34.38
CA GLN A 294 -6.52 42.43 35.53
C GLN A 294 -6.16 41.68 36.82
N ASP A 295 -5.89 40.38 36.72
CA ASP A 295 -5.62 39.54 37.87
C ASP A 295 -4.15 39.59 38.30
N GLU A 296 -3.90 39.18 39.54
CA GLU A 296 -2.54 39.01 40.05
C GLU A 296 -1.89 37.81 39.34
N PHE A 297 -0.63 37.97 38.93
CA PHE A 297 0.19 36.93 38.31
C PHE A 297 1.62 37.03 38.84
N PHE A 298 2.41 35.96 38.73
CA PHE A 298 3.83 35.97 39.03
C PHE A 298 4.63 36.10 37.74
N GLY A 299 5.47 37.12 37.60
CA GLY A 299 6.27 37.36 36.39
C GLY A 299 7.77 37.17 36.63
N ILE A 300 8.45 36.62 35.62
CA ILE A 300 9.89 36.39 35.61
C ILE A 300 10.50 36.95 34.32
N VAL A 301 11.54 37.78 34.47
CA VAL A 301 12.40 38.27 33.37
C VAL A 301 13.80 38.55 33.90
N ASP A 302 14.83 38.16 33.15
CA ASP A 302 16.24 38.54 33.37
C ASP A 302 16.68 38.44 34.85
N THR A 303 16.65 37.24 35.42
CA THR A 303 16.99 37.00 36.83
C THR A 303 18.48 36.79 37.07
N VAL A 304 19.32 36.74 36.04
CA VAL A 304 20.78 36.64 36.13
C VAL A 304 21.42 37.86 35.48
N ASN A 305 21.72 38.87 36.29
CA ASN A 305 22.20 40.16 35.79
C ASN A 305 23.17 40.87 36.75
N GLY A 306 23.21 42.21 36.73
CA GLY A 306 24.07 43.00 37.63
C GLY A 306 23.69 42.93 39.11
N ASP A 307 22.46 42.53 39.42
CA ASP A 307 21.88 42.46 40.76
C ASP A 307 21.97 41.05 41.38
N THR A 308 21.96 40.01 40.54
CA THR A 308 21.91 38.58 40.91
C THR A 308 22.76 37.71 39.98
N SER A 309 23.41 36.67 40.53
CA SER A 309 24.25 35.74 39.73
C SER A 309 23.96 34.26 39.96
N ASP A 310 23.03 33.95 40.87
CA ASP A 310 22.60 32.60 41.23
C ASP A 310 21.07 32.52 40.98
N PRO A 311 20.49 31.32 40.77
CA PRO A 311 19.04 31.16 40.65
C PRO A 311 18.27 31.81 41.80
N VAL A 312 17.13 32.42 41.47
CA VAL A 312 16.24 33.10 42.42
C VAL A 312 15.07 32.19 42.78
N SER A 313 14.50 32.36 43.98
CA SER A 313 13.40 31.50 44.44
C SER A 313 12.34 32.23 45.28
N ALA A 314 11.10 31.75 45.20
CA ALA A 314 9.95 32.17 46.00
C ALA A 314 9.19 30.94 46.53
N THR A 315 8.55 31.07 47.69
CA THR A 315 7.88 29.96 48.37
C THR A 315 6.45 30.31 48.77
N TRP A 316 5.54 29.36 48.58
CA TRP A 316 4.15 29.38 49.01
C TRP A 316 3.89 28.23 49.99
N ASP A 317 3.38 28.54 51.17
CA ASP A 317 2.98 27.56 52.17
C ASP A 317 1.45 27.49 52.21
N PHE A 318 0.87 26.34 51.91
CA PHE A 318 -0.57 26.07 51.97
C PHE A 318 -0.94 25.15 53.12
N ASP A 319 -2.07 25.43 53.79
CA ASP A 319 -2.70 24.51 54.75
C ASP A 319 -3.52 23.47 53.99
N VAL A 320 -2.99 22.24 53.92
CA VAL A 320 -3.60 21.08 53.25
C VAL A 320 -4.14 20.06 54.26
N SER A 321 -4.33 20.50 55.51
CA SER A 321 -4.73 19.62 56.62
C SER A 321 -6.06 18.91 56.34
N GLY A 322 -6.00 17.58 56.24
CA GLY A 322 -7.18 16.73 56.11
C GLY A 322 -7.56 16.39 54.67
N LEU A 323 -6.77 16.81 53.68
CA LEU A 323 -6.88 16.41 52.28
C LEU A 323 -6.09 15.11 52.03
N GLY A 324 -6.58 14.25 51.13
CA GLY A 324 -5.88 13.04 50.67
C GLY A 324 -5.78 12.98 49.15
N GLY A 325 -4.59 12.70 48.63
CA GLY A 325 -4.34 12.73 47.18
C GLY A 325 -4.33 14.18 46.68
N LEU A 326 -3.17 14.82 46.73
CA LEU A 326 -3.04 16.23 46.34
C LEU A 326 -2.73 16.29 44.85
N GLU A 327 -3.33 17.23 44.15
CA GLU A 327 -2.94 17.62 42.79
C GLU A 327 -2.68 19.13 42.78
N LEU A 328 -1.64 19.53 42.04
CA LEU A 328 -1.26 20.93 41.83
C LEU A 328 -1.57 21.30 40.39
N SER A 329 -2.29 22.39 40.17
CA SER A 329 -2.39 23.04 38.87
C SER A 329 -1.91 24.49 38.91
N ILE A 330 -1.29 24.94 37.83
CA ILE A 330 -0.77 26.30 37.65
C ILE A 330 -0.93 26.70 36.19
N ASP A 331 -1.42 27.91 35.93
CA ASP A 331 -1.45 28.48 34.58
C ASP A 331 -0.07 29.03 34.25
N MET A 332 0.49 28.64 33.11
CA MET A 332 1.83 29.00 32.68
C MET A 332 1.82 29.53 31.26
N GLY A 333 2.64 30.54 30.99
CA GLY A 333 2.90 31.05 29.65
C GLY A 333 4.34 31.56 29.57
N ALA A 334 4.92 31.50 28.38
CA ALA A 334 6.30 31.93 28.13
C ALA A 334 6.42 32.56 26.75
N MET A 335 7.36 33.49 26.60
CA MET A 335 7.71 34.06 25.31
C MET A 335 9.18 34.49 25.34
N GLY A 336 9.96 34.02 24.38
CA GLY A 336 11.39 34.31 24.32
C GLY A 336 12.12 33.38 23.37
N ASP A 337 13.41 33.67 23.18
CA ASP A 337 14.41 32.83 22.56
C ASP A 337 15.29 32.19 23.63
N PHE A 338 14.80 31.12 24.27
CA PHE A 338 15.39 30.59 25.51
C PHE A 338 16.66 29.77 25.24
N GLU A 339 17.58 29.74 26.19
CA GLU A 339 18.76 28.89 26.12
C GLU A 339 18.66 27.71 27.10
N SER A 340 19.45 26.64 26.91
CA SER A 340 19.48 25.51 27.86
C SER A 340 19.91 25.85 29.28
N SER A 341 20.44 27.06 29.51
CA SER A 341 20.70 27.58 30.85
C SER A 341 19.49 28.24 31.51
N ASP A 342 18.44 28.51 30.76
CA ASP A 342 17.22 29.14 31.26
C ASP A 342 16.23 28.07 31.70
N PHE A 343 15.72 28.23 32.91
CA PHE A 343 14.79 27.27 33.46
C PHE A 343 13.94 27.89 34.56
N PHE A 344 12.77 27.29 34.77
CA PHE A 344 12.08 27.33 36.04
C PHE A 344 11.76 25.91 36.51
N GLU A 345 11.77 25.73 37.83
CA GLU A 345 11.44 24.48 38.49
C GLU A 345 10.52 24.77 39.68
N TRP A 346 9.36 24.10 39.70
CA TRP A 346 8.49 24.03 40.85
C TRP A 346 8.81 22.77 41.63
N THR A 347 9.23 22.95 42.88
CA THR A 347 9.41 21.85 43.84
C THR A 347 8.38 21.95 44.95
N TYR A 348 8.12 20.83 45.63
CA TYR A 348 7.24 20.80 46.77
C TYR A 348 7.80 19.93 47.91
N SER A 349 7.45 20.29 49.14
CA SER A 349 7.68 19.47 50.33
C SER A 349 6.45 19.51 51.23
N ILE A 350 6.09 18.37 51.80
CA ILE A 350 4.98 18.25 52.75
C ILE A 350 5.52 18.07 54.17
N ASP A 351 5.07 18.91 55.10
CA ASP A 351 5.47 18.95 56.51
C ASP A 351 7.00 19.02 56.75
N GLY A 352 7.76 19.60 55.81
CA GLY A 352 9.22 19.70 55.87
C GLY A 352 9.95 18.39 55.52
N GLY A 353 9.32 17.55 54.67
CA GLY A 353 9.91 16.37 54.05
C GLY A 353 11.00 16.69 53.00
N PRO A 354 11.41 15.70 52.18
CA PRO A 354 12.29 15.97 51.05
C PRO A 354 11.58 16.82 50.01
N ASP A 355 12.32 17.72 49.36
CA ASP A 355 11.83 18.45 48.20
C ASP A 355 11.72 17.49 47.00
N LEU A 356 10.56 17.47 46.37
CA LEU A 356 10.23 16.70 45.17
C LEU A 356 9.90 17.66 44.03
N VAL A 357 10.20 17.29 42.79
CA VAL A 357 9.86 18.12 41.62
C VAL A 357 8.39 17.94 41.29
N ALA A 358 7.66 19.04 41.14
CA ALA A 358 6.29 19.06 40.62
C ALA A 358 6.28 19.39 39.12
N PHE A 359 7.00 20.45 38.74
CA PHE A 359 7.19 20.85 37.34
C PHE A 359 8.64 21.26 37.11
N ALA A 360 9.19 20.92 35.93
CA ALA A 360 10.48 21.39 35.47
C ALA A 360 10.35 21.75 33.99
N SER A 361 10.75 22.97 33.63
CA SER A 361 10.77 23.41 32.24
C SER A 361 11.93 22.75 31.47
N SER A 362 11.76 22.57 30.16
CA SER A 362 12.85 22.29 29.23
C SER A 362 12.84 23.27 28.06
N VAL A 363 13.89 23.30 27.25
CA VAL A 363 13.99 24.14 26.06
C VAL A 363 14.24 23.24 24.84
N ASP A 364 13.50 23.44 23.76
CA ASP A 364 13.76 22.77 22.48
C ASP A 364 14.76 23.59 21.65
N GLU A 365 16.05 23.29 21.79
CA GLU A 365 17.14 23.99 21.09
C GLU A 365 17.15 23.85 19.55
N ASN A 366 16.23 23.08 18.97
CA ASN A 366 16.10 22.93 17.52
C ASN A 366 14.79 23.51 16.98
N GLY A 367 13.89 23.92 17.87
CA GLY A 367 12.54 24.37 17.56
C GLY A 367 12.45 25.88 17.27
N SER A 368 11.30 26.27 16.73
CA SER A 368 10.89 27.68 16.68
C SER A 368 9.38 27.76 16.82
N PHE A 369 8.88 28.77 17.53
CA PHE A 369 7.46 28.95 17.76
C PHE A 369 7.01 30.36 17.39
N THR A 370 5.79 30.48 16.84
CA THR A 370 5.19 31.76 16.45
C THR A 370 4.21 32.21 17.52
N TYR A 371 4.61 33.23 18.27
CA TYR A 371 3.79 33.88 19.29
C TYR A 371 2.93 34.95 18.68
N THR A 372 1.68 35.11 19.12
CA THR A 372 0.75 36.12 18.60
C THR A 372 0.30 37.04 19.73
N LEU A 373 0.69 38.31 19.66
CA LEU A 373 0.28 39.32 20.63
C LEU A 373 -1.21 39.65 20.48
N GLU A 374 -1.81 40.21 21.52
CA GLU A 374 -3.23 40.58 21.61
C GLU A 374 -3.69 41.53 20.47
N GLY A 375 -2.79 42.38 19.96
CA GLY A 375 -2.99 43.26 18.81
C GLY A 375 -2.90 42.56 17.44
N GLY A 376 -2.71 41.25 17.40
CA GLY A 376 -2.64 40.41 16.18
C GLY A 376 -1.27 40.39 15.50
N ALA A 377 -0.24 40.97 16.11
CA ALA A 377 1.12 40.89 15.59
C ALA A 377 1.78 39.58 16.02
N SER A 378 2.32 38.83 15.06
CA SER A 378 2.98 37.55 15.34
C SER A 378 4.50 37.63 15.17
N PHE A 379 5.23 36.90 16.03
CA PHE A 379 6.68 36.85 16.07
C PHE A 379 7.16 35.42 16.22
N THR A 380 7.99 34.96 15.29
CA THR A 380 8.63 33.65 15.38
C THR A 380 9.97 33.79 16.10
N LEU A 381 10.12 33.09 17.22
CA LEU A 381 11.36 33.02 18.00
C LEU A 381 11.88 31.57 18.00
N SER A 382 13.19 31.42 18.05
CA SER A 382 13.85 30.12 18.18
C SER A 382 13.78 29.63 19.62
N ASP A 383 14.04 28.34 19.82
CA ASP A 383 14.30 27.75 21.13
C ASP A 383 13.14 27.96 22.13
N PRO A 384 11.90 27.51 21.79
CA PRO A 384 10.76 27.69 22.68
C PRO A 384 10.91 26.86 23.97
N MET A 385 10.38 27.39 25.06
CA MET A 385 10.30 26.68 26.33
C MET A 385 9.12 25.70 26.35
N LEU A 386 9.32 24.53 26.94
CA LEU A 386 8.33 23.46 27.06
C LEU A 386 7.99 23.18 28.51
N MET A 387 6.74 22.78 28.73
CA MET A 387 6.25 22.19 29.96
C MET A 387 5.57 20.85 29.62
N GLN A 388 6.02 19.76 30.25
CA GLN A 388 5.47 18.41 30.03
C GLN A 388 5.40 18.00 28.53
N GLY A 389 6.38 18.42 27.72
CA GLY A 389 6.42 18.12 26.28
C GLY A 389 5.62 19.08 25.39
N THR A 390 4.85 20.01 25.97
CA THR A 390 4.08 21.03 25.24
C THR A 390 4.82 22.37 25.22
N ILE A 391 4.85 23.05 24.07
CA ILE A 391 5.41 24.40 23.96
C ILE A 391 4.56 25.40 24.77
N LEU A 392 5.21 26.20 25.62
CA LEU A 392 4.58 27.33 26.29
C LEU A 392 4.45 28.49 25.30
N SER A 393 3.21 28.84 24.97
CA SER A 393 2.88 30.02 24.17
C SER A 393 2.80 31.28 25.05
N ASN A 394 2.49 32.43 24.42
CA ASN A 394 2.21 33.67 25.11
C ASN A 394 0.76 33.79 25.60
N ASP A 395 0.00 32.68 25.55
CA ASP A 395 -1.26 32.50 26.24
C ASP A 395 -1.05 31.65 27.49
N LEU A 396 -1.65 32.04 28.60
CA LEU A 396 -1.60 31.23 29.83
C LEU A 396 -2.42 29.96 29.65
N ALA A 397 -1.78 28.80 29.79
CA ALA A 397 -2.41 27.48 29.76
C ALA A 397 -2.25 26.76 31.11
N THR A 398 -3.27 26.03 31.54
CA THR A 398 -3.25 25.28 32.81
C THR A 398 -2.41 24.01 32.67
N PHE A 399 -1.45 23.80 33.56
CA PHE A 399 -0.71 22.54 33.70
C PHE A 399 -0.97 21.94 35.07
N SER A 400 -1.20 20.62 35.15
CA SER A 400 -1.42 19.91 36.42
C SER A 400 -0.46 18.75 36.65
N THR A 401 -0.26 18.41 37.92
CA THR A 401 0.57 17.28 38.35
C THR A 401 0.12 16.76 39.72
N PRO A 402 0.03 15.44 39.92
CA PRO A 402 -0.23 14.87 41.23
C PRO A 402 0.96 15.07 42.18
N LEU A 403 0.68 15.44 43.43
CA LEU A 403 1.68 15.55 44.49
C LEU A 403 1.62 14.30 45.38
N THR A 404 2.71 13.54 45.36
CA THR A 404 2.85 12.37 46.24
C THR A 404 3.11 12.79 47.69
N GLY A 405 2.31 12.25 48.62
CA GLY A 405 2.45 12.46 50.06
C GLY A 405 1.15 12.88 50.75
N SER A 406 1.18 13.01 52.08
CA SER A 406 0.06 13.50 52.89
C SER A 406 0.59 14.24 54.11
N GLY A 407 -0.14 15.27 54.58
CA GLY A 407 0.33 16.09 55.68
C GLY A 407 -0.57 17.29 55.97
N SER A 408 -0.02 18.28 56.67
CA SER A 408 -0.74 19.49 57.08
C SER A 408 -0.29 20.77 56.38
N THR A 409 0.96 20.83 55.94
CA THR A 409 1.52 22.00 55.24
C THR A 409 2.21 21.55 53.97
N LEU A 410 1.76 22.08 52.84
CA LEU A 410 2.42 21.94 51.54
C LEU A 410 3.24 23.22 51.28
N SER A 411 4.54 23.08 51.16
CA SER A 411 5.45 24.16 50.76
C SER A 411 5.82 23.99 49.29
N LEU A 412 5.34 24.89 48.42
CA LEU A 412 5.75 24.97 47.02
C LEU A 412 6.88 25.99 46.87
N THR A 413 7.95 25.63 46.16
CA THR A 413 9.07 26.53 45.87
C THR A 413 9.30 26.61 44.37
N LEU A 414 9.16 27.82 43.82
CA LEU A 414 9.57 28.16 42.46
C LEU A 414 11.03 28.60 42.48
N THR A 415 11.88 27.94 41.71
CA THR A 415 13.26 28.35 41.44
C THR A 415 13.40 28.67 39.97
N ALA A 416 14.07 29.78 39.63
CA ALA A 416 14.20 30.23 38.25
C ALA A 416 15.57 30.84 37.95
N GLN A 417 16.00 30.71 36.71
CA GLN A 417 17.19 31.32 36.15
C GLN A 417 16.90 31.73 34.70
N PHE A 418 17.04 33.01 34.39
CA PHE A 418 16.83 33.58 33.06
C PHE A 418 17.87 34.67 32.85
N ASN A 419 18.52 34.71 31.69
CA ASN A 419 19.68 35.59 31.48
C ASN A 419 19.50 36.59 30.32
N GLY A 420 18.41 36.46 29.55
CA GLY A 420 17.99 37.44 28.56
C GLY A 420 16.85 38.35 29.05
N GLY A 421 16.93 39.61 28.63
CA GLY A 421 15.88 40.62 28.84
C GLY A 421 14.67 40.49 27.92
N SER A 422 14.69 39.53 27.00
CA SER A 422 13.62 39.19 26.05
C SER A 422 12.93 37.87 26.36
N GLU A 423 13.36 37.17 27.41
CA GLU A 423 12.82 35.91 27.88
C GLU A 423 11.87 36.17 29.04
N ALA A 424 10.59 35.94 28.83
CA ALA A 424 9.55 36.14 29.83
C ALA A 424 8.83 34.84 30.14
N VAL A 425 8.51 34.64 31.42
CA VAL A 425 7.61 33.60 31.90
C VAL A 425 6.63 34.21 32.88
N ALA A 426 5.36 33.79 32.79
CA ALA A 426 4.31 34.21 33.70
C ALA A 426 3.54 33.00 34.26
N PHE A 427 3.14 33.12 35.53
CA PHE A 427 2.32 32.13 36.23
C PHE A 427 1.07 32.78 36.80
N GLN A 428 -0.07 32.12 36.71
CA GLN A 428 -1.33 32.52 37.35
C GLN A 428 -2.04 31.29 37.94
N ASN A 429 -3.05 31.49 38.77
CA ASN A 429 -3.91 30.41 39.28
C ASN A 429 -3.16 29.20 39.88
N ILE A 430 -2.40 29.39 40.96
CA ILE A 430 -1.84 28.24 41.70
C ILE A 430 -2.98 27.59 42.48
N VAL A 431 -3.39 26.37 42.11
CA VAL A 431 -4.52 25.66 42.72
C VAL A 431 -4.10 24.28 43.22
N ILE A 432 -4.61 23.92 44.40
CA ILE A 432 -4.43 22.60 45.02
C ILE A 432 -5.81 21.98 45.20
N THR A 433 -6.02 20.82 44.59
CA THR A 433 -7.24 20.01 44.67
C THR A 433 -7.01 18.71 45.45
N GLU A 434 -8.11 18.13 45.92
CA GLU A 434 -8.15 16.76 46.44
C GLU A 434 -8.57 15.83 45.29
N GLY A 435 -7.64 15.02 44.77
CA GLY A 435 -7.86 14.11 43.65
C GLY A 435 -7.44 12.67 44.00
N ASP A 436 -8.18 11.69 43.49
CA ASP A 436 -7.65 10.33 43.33
C ASP A 436 -6.47 10.48 42.34
N GLY A 437 -5.23 10.19 42.74
CA GLY A 437 -4.04 10.37 41.88
C GLY A 437 -4.20 9.71 40.48
N PRO A 438 -3.30 9.97 39.52
CA PRO A 438 -3.48 9.52 38.15
C PRO A 438 -3.82 8.02 38.14
N PRO A 439 -4.79 7.60 37.30
CA PRO A 439 -5.05 6.18 37.15
C PRO A 439 -3.70 5.51 36.87
N PRO A 440 -3.39 4.39 37.54
CA PRO A 440 -2.16 3.67 37.24
C PRO A 440 -2.12 3.38 35.74
N THR A 441 -0.94 3.52 35.12
CA THR A 441 -0.72 3.11 33.73
C THR A 441 -1.36 1.73 33.54
N PRO A 442 -2.32 1.59 32.61
CA PRO A 442 -3.00 0.32 32.41
C PRO A 442 -1.99 -0.79 32.17
N GLU A 443 -2.05 -1.83 33.00
CA GLU A 443 -1.29 -3.06 32.80
C GLU A 443 -2.11 -3.96 31.88
N LEU A 444 -1.61 -4.21 30.67
CA LEU A 444 -2.27 -4.97 29.62
C LEU A 444 -1.40 -6.13 29.15
N GLU A 445 -2.05 -7.22 28.76
CA GLU A 445 -1.43 -8.32 28.03
C GLU A 445 -1.23 -7.93 26.55
N ILE A 446 -0.27 -8.55 25.86
CA ILE A 446 0.01 -8.19 24.45
C ILE A 446 -1.23 -8.39 23.56
N TYR A 447 -2.02 -9.45 23.79
CA TYR A 447 -3.27 -9.66 23.06
C TYR A 447 -4.34 -8.59 23.32
N GLU A 448 -4.28 -7.85 24.44
CA GLU A 448 -5.13 -6.69 24.71
C GLU A 448 -4.60 -5.41 24.07
N ILE A 449 -3.27 -5.33 23.87
CA ILE A 449 -2.61 -4.25 23.13
C ILE A 449 -2.88 -4.40 21.64
N GLN A 450 -2.76 -5.61 21.09
CA GLN A 450 -3.01 -5.89 19.68
C GLN A 450 -4.52 -5.83 19.36
N GLY A 451 -5.36 -6.51 20.14
CA GLY A 451 -6.80 -6.61 19.85
C GLY A 451 -7.11 -7.56 18.68
N ASP A 452 -8.38 -7.57 18.25
CA ASP A 452 -8.91 -8.39 17.15
C ASP A 452 -9.31 -7.57 15.92
N GLY A 453 -8.98 -6.27 15.92
CA GLY A 453 -9.23 -5.32 14.84
C GLY A 453 -8.02 -5.18 13.90
N PRO A 454 -8.13 -4.33 12.87
CA PRO A 454 -7.03 -4.02 11.94
C PRO A 454 -6.00 -3.02 12.49
N SER A 455 -6.12 -2.67 13.77
CA SER A 455 -5.26 -1.73 14.50
C SER A 455 -5.48 -1.90 16.00
N SER A 456 -4.49 -1.50 16.79
CA SER A 456 -4.55 -1.55 18.24
C SER A 456 -5.75 -0.76 18.79
N PRO A 457 -6.56 -1.33 19.71
CA PRO A 457 -7.63 -0.60 20.40
C PRO A 457 -7.13 0.43 21.42
N VAL A 458 -5.81 0.47 21.66
CA VAL A 458 -5.15 1.35 22.63
C VAL A 458 -4.04 2.20 22.00
N GLU A 459 -4.07 2.37 20.67
CA GLU A 459 -3.21 3.32 19.96
C GLU A 459 -3.21 4.70 20.65
N GLY A 460 -2.04 5.33 20.73
CA GLY A 460 -1.80 6.61 21.41
C GLY A 460 -1.80 6.52 22.95
N SER A 461 -2.13 5.36 23.52
CA SER A 461 -2.12 5.18 24.98
C SER A 461 -0.75 4.70 25.47
N ILE A 462 -0.33 5.22 26.64
CA ILE A 462 0.80 4.66 27.38
C ILE A 462 0.29 3.48 28.21
N VAL A 463 0.82 2.29 27.94
CA VAL A 463 0.45 1.05 28.61
C VAL A 463 1.67 0.35 29.18
N SER A 464 1.44 -0.60 30.06
CA SER A 464 2.48 -1.42 30.68
C SER A 464 2.19 -2.89 30.40
N THR A 465 3.16 -3.64 29.89
CA THR A 465 3.04 -5.09 29.67
C THR A 465 4.20 -5.82 30.32
N MET A 466 3.86 -6.81 31.16
CA MET A 466 4.78 -7.40 32.12
C MET A 466 5.18 -8.82 31.73
N ASP A 467 6.36 -9.26 32.17
CA ASP A 467 6.86 -10.63 32.09
C ASP A 467 6.83 -11.27 30.67
N ASN A 468 7.01 -10.47 29.61
CA ASN A 468 7.04 -10.96 28.21
C ASN A 468 8.42 -11.44 27.77
N VAL A 469 8.50 -12.35 26.81
CA VAL A 469 9.79 -12.94 26.37
C VAL A 469 10.26 -12.27 25.09
N VAL A 470 11.51 -11.80 25.08
CA VAL A 470 12.16 -11.31 23.86
C VAL A 470 12.38 -12.47 22.89
N THR A 471 11.69 -12.46 21.74
CA THR A 471 11.76 -13.53 20.73
C THR A 471 12.81 -13.27 19.67
N THR A 472 12.94 -12.02 19.24
CA THR A 472 13.77 -11.62 18.10
C THR A 472 14.35 -10.22 18.31
N LEU A 473 15.57 -9.97 17.82
CA LEU A 473 16.19 -8.64 17.83
C LEU A 473 16.18 -8.05 16.41
N ALA A 474 15.89 -6.77 16.31
CA ALA A 474 15.97 -5.99 15.07
C ALA A 474 17.06 -4.89 15.19
N PRO A 475 17.47 -4.25 14.08
CA PRO A 475 18.46 -3.18 14.11
C PRO A 475 18.08 -1.94 14.95
N ASP A 476 16.80 -1.69 15.15
CA ASP A 476 16.20 -0.50 15.78
C ASP A 476 15.23 -0.83 16.93
N GLY A 477 15.04 -2.12 17.23
CA GLY A 477 14.11 -2.57 18.26
C GLY A 477 14.20 -4.06 18.51
N PHE A 478 13.19 -4.63 19.14
CA PHE A 478 13.08 -6.07 19.40
C PHE A 478 11.63 -6.49 19.55
N PHE A 479 11.37 -7.77 19.31
CA PHE A 479 10.06 -8.37 19.46
C PHE A 479 9.93 -9.02 20.82
N ILE A 480 8.78 -8.84 21.45
CA ILE A 480 8.37 -9.55 22.65
C ILE A 480 7.11 -10.35 22.37
N GLN A 481 6.95 -11.48 23.05
CA GLN A 481 5.75 -12.31 22.93
C GLN A 481 5.34 -12.85 24.30
N THR A 482 4.02 -12.94 24.52
CA THR A 482 3.42 -13.52 25.72
C THR A 482 3.87 -14.98 25.89
N PRO A 483 4.31 -15.40 27.08
CA PRO A 483 4.59 -16.81 27.35
C PRO A 483 3.34 -17.71 27.14
N ASN A 484 3.53 -18.92 26.62
CA ASN A 484 2.44 -19.87 26.31
C ASN A 484 1.48 -20.13 27.49
N GLU A 485 1.96 -20.09 28.73
CA GLU A 485 1.11 -20.31 29.91
C GLU A 485 0.12 -19.17 30.21
N ARG A 486 0.29 -18.02 29.57
CA ARG A 486 -0.48 -16.79 29.80
C ARG A 486 -1.26 -16.30 28.58
N SER A 487 -0.95 -16.80 27.39
CA SER A 487 -1.75 -16.59 26.17
C SER A 487 -3.25 -16.81 26.42
N ASP A 488 -4.09 -15.97 25.84
CA ASP A 488 -5.55 -16.11 25.87
C ASP A 488 -6.05 -17.29 25.02
N ASN A 489 -5.20 -17.80 24.12
CA ASN A 489 -5.49 -18.83 23.12
C ASN A 489 -6.66 -18.45 22.19
N ASP A 490 -6.91 -17.15 21.96
CA ASP A 490 -7.77 -16.71 20.86
C ASP A 490 -6.98 -16.79 19.55
N VAL A 491 -7.66 -17.15 18.47
CA VAL A 491 -7.03 -17.22 17.14
C VAL A 491 -7.05 -15.85 16.45
N ASN A 492 -7.83 -14.89 16.96
CA ASN A 492 -8.02 -13.59 16.34
C ASN A 492 -7.13 -12.49 16.93
N THR A 493 -6.34 -12.79 17.96
CA THR A 493 -5.46 -11.83 18.63
C THR A 493 -4.01 -12.30 18.53
N SER A 494 -3.08 -11.35 18.39
CA SER A 494 -1.66 -11.64 18.42
C SER A 494 -1.12 -11.60 19.85
N ASP A 495 -0.24 -12.54 20.18
CA ASP A 495 0.54 -12.54 21.44
C ASP A 495 1.88 -11.81 21.29
N GLY A 496 2.22 -11.31 20.10
CA GLY A 496 3.50 -10.65 19.79
C GLY A 496 3.35 -9.15 19.54
N VAL A 497 4.36 -8.35 19.91
CA VAL A 497 4.42 -6.91 19.60
C VAL A 497 5.88 -6.48 19.43
N PHE A 498 6.10 -5.47 18.59
CA PHE A 498 7.41 -4.85 18.40
C PHE A 498 7.65 -3.71 19.41
N VAL A 499 8.86 -3.64 19.96
CA VAL A 499 9.30 -2.55 20.85
C VAL A 499 10.35 -1.73 20.11
N PHE A 500 9.96 -0.53 19.69
CA PHE A 500 10.82 0.39 18.97
C PHE A 500 11.73 1.16 19.92
N THR A 501 13.03 1.18 19.61
CA THR A 501 14.06 1.87 20.41
C THR A 501 14.93 2.83 19.60
N GLY A 502 14.74 2.90 18.28
CA GLY A 502 15.50 3.74 17.35
C GLY A 502 16.99 3.38 17.20
N ALA A 503 17.44 2.30 17.84
CA ALA A 503 18.83 1.84 17.85
C ALA A 503 18.90 0.35 18.25
N PRO A 504 20.05 -0.33 18.12
CA PRO A 504 20.18 -1.70 18.57
C PRO A 504 19.88 -1.82 20.08
N PRO A 505 18.97 -2.71 20.51
CA PRO A 505 18.50 -2.74 21.88
C PRO A 505 19.49 -3.40 22.85
N GLY A 506 19.35 -3.10 24.14
CA GLY A 506 20.21 -3.62 25.22
C GLY A 506 19.84 -5.00 25.78
N VAL A 507 18.88 -5.69 25.17
CA VAL A 507 18.32 -6.98 25.62
C VAL A 507 18.86 -8.16 24.79
N ALA A 508 18.60 -9.39 25.23
CA ALA A 508 18.93 -10.62 24.52
C ALA A 508 17.69 -11.49 24.28
N VAL A 509 17.70 -12.27 23.19
CA VAL A 509 16.68 -13.30 22.92
C VAL A 509 16.58 -14.26 24.11
N GLY A 510 15.35 -14.45 24.60
CA GLY A 510 15.02 -15.24 25.78
C GLY A 510 15.02 -14.46 27.10
N ASP A 511 15.37 -13.18 27.11
CA ASP A 511 15.16 -12.31 28.29
C ASP A 511 13.65 -12.15 28.56
N VAL A 512 13.29 -12.07 29.84
CA VAL A 512 11.94 -11.72 30.30
C VAL A 512 11.95 -10.25 30.66
N VAL A 513 11.03 -9.48 30.09
CA VAL A 513 11.01 -8.02 30.19
C VAL A 513 9.64 -7.46 30.57
N ASP A 514 9.70 -6.40 31.37
CA ASP A 514 8.60 -5.47 31.60
C ASP A 514 8.80 -4.25 30.71
N VAL A 515 7.76 -3.87 29.98
CA VAL A 515 7.80 -2.75 29.02
C VAL A 515 6.66 -1.78 29.32
N THR A 516 7.00 -0.51 29.53
CA THR A 516 6.05 0.59 29.61
C THR A 516 6.32 1.54 28.46
N GLY A 517 5.35 1.79 27.59
CA GLY A 517 5.55 2.61 26.40
C GLY A 517 4.23 3.05 25.78
N GLU A 518 4.31 3.98 24.83
CA GLU A 518 3.18 4.42 24.01
C GLU A 518 2.96 3.42 22.87
N VAL A 519 1.71 3.00 22.68
CA VAL A 519 1.33 2.14 21.55
C VAL A 519 1.08 3.00 20.32
N ASP A 520 1.62 2.60 19.17
CA ASP A 520 1.58 3.34 17.91
C ASP A 520 1.31 2.40 16.72
N GLU A 521 0.58 2.88 15.71
CA GLU A 521 0.40 2.20 14.43
C GLU A 521 1.37 2.79 13.40
N PHE A 522 2.60 2.27 13.36
CA PHE A 522 3.61 2.80 12.45
C PHE A 522 3.41 2.27 11.03
N PHE A 523 2.71 3.05 10.20
CA PHE A 523 2.26 2.65 8.86
C PHE A 523 1.38 1.38 8.86
N GLY A 524 0.60 1.18 9.93
CA GLY A 524 -0.29 0.02 10.12
C GLY A 524 0.40 -1.21 10.71
N PHE A 525 1.54 -1.04 11.37
CA PHE A 525 2.21 -2.07 12.16
C PHE A 525 2.22 -1.66 13.63
N THR A 526 1.75 -2.53 14.53
CA THR A 526 1.64 -2.20 15.96
C THR A 526 3.01 -2.23 16.63
N GLU A 527 3.42 -1.09 17.20
CA GLU A 527 4.65 -0.98 17.98
C GLU A 527 4.47 -0.25 19.32
N MET A 528 5.38 -0.52 20.25
CA MET A 528 5.55 0.26 21.47
C MET A 528 6.77 1.18 21.33
N LYS A 529 6.55 2.49 21.29
CA LYS A 529 7.60 3.52 21.20
C LYS A 529 7.81 4.24 22.53
N ASN A 530 8.90 5.01 22.60
CA ASN A 530 9.31 5.74 23.81
C ASN A 530 9.38 4.85 25.07
N ALA A 531 9.69 3.56 24.87
CA ALA A 531 9.48 2.54 25.88
C ALA A 531 10.58 2.51 26.96
N GLU A 532 10.16 2.43 28.21
CA GLU A 532 10.99 2.04 29.34
C GLU A 532 10.99 0.50 29.45
N VAL A 533 12.18 -0.09 29.40
CA VAL A 533 12.36 -1.56 29.39
C VAL A 533 13.17 -2.00 30.61
N SER A 534 12.64 -2.98 31.34
CA SER A 534 13.31 -3.62 32.47
C SER A 534 13.47 -5.13 32.22
N VAL A 535 14.57 -5.74 32.68
CA VAL A 535 14.86 -7.17 32.46
C VAL A 535 14.77 -7.90 33.80
N ASP A 536 13.79 -8.77 33.93
CA ASP A 536 13.44 -9.46 35.19
C ASP A 536 14.02 -10.88 35.27
N GLY A 537 14.39 -11.46 34.12
CA GLY A 537 14.97 -12.79 34.08
C GLY A 537 15.20 -13.31 32.66
N SER A 538 15.12 -14.63 32.53
CA SER A 538 15.23 -15.33 31.25
C SER A 538 14.32 -16.55 31.23
N ALA A 539 13.67 -16.81 30.09
CA ALA A 539 12.76 -17.93 29.87
C ALA A 539 13.10 -18.70 28.57
N ALA A 540 12.37 -19.79 28.33
CA ALA A 540 12.35 -20.39 26.99
C ALA A 540 11.47 -19.53 26.08
N LEU A 541 11.74 -19.55 24.77
CA LEU A 541 10.88 -18.89 23.80
C LEU A 541 9.47 -19.50 23.80
N PRO A 542 8.41 -18.70 23.57
CA PRO A 542 7.09 -19.19 23.23
C PRO A 542 7.12 -20.16 22.04
N ASP A 543 6.08 -20.98 21.91
CA ASP A 543 5.97 -21.90 20.78
C ASP A 543 5.71 -21.08 19.50
N ALA A 544 6.46 -21.36 18.44
CA ALA A 544 6.23 -20.71 17.15
C ALA A 544 4.93 -21.20 16.50
N VAL A 545 4.21 -20.30 15.83
CA VAL A 545 3.03 -20.64 15.03
C VAL A 545 3.50 -21.35 13.76
N ALA A 546 2.97 -22.55 13.52
CA ALA A 546 3.36 -23.36 12.38
C ALA A 546 2.59 -22.96 11.11
N PHE A 547 3.25 -22.23 10.21
CA PHE A 547 2.72 -21.92 8.89
C PHE A 547 2.95 -23.10 7.95
N ASN A 548 1.90 -23.48 7.22
CA ASN A 548 1.85 -24.63 6.33
C ASN A 548 0.73 -24.45 5.28
N GLY A 549 0.48 -25.44 4.42
CA GLY A 549 -0.44 -25.28 3.28
C GLY A 549 -1.93 -25.06 3.64
N ALA A 550 -2.25 -24.94 4.93
CA ALA A 550 -3.56 -24.53 5.43
C ALA A 550 -3.52 -23.24 6.29
N THR A 551 -2.33 -22.66 6.53
CA THR A 551 -2.13 -21.46 7.36
C THR A 551 -0.90 -20.69 6.84
N PRO A 552 -1.08 -19.48 6.29
CA PRO A 552 -2.34 -18.75 6.09
C PRO A 552 -3.34 -19.51 5.21
N SER A 553 -4.63 -19.19 5.33
CA SER A 553 -5.68 -19.94 4.64
C SER A 553 -5.69 -19.60 3.15
N PRO A 554 -5.77 -20.60 2.26
CA PRO A 554 -5.96 -20.35 0.83
C PRO A 554 -7.43 -20.03 0.49
N ASP A 555 -8.37 -20.14 1.44
CA ASP A 555 -9.80 -19.88 1.19
C ASP A 555 -10.21 -18.51 1.77
N PRO A 556 -10.51 -17.50 0.93
CA PRO A 556 -10.89 -16.17 1.39
C PRO A 556 -12.24 -16.17 2.14
N LEU A 557 -13.05 -17.23 2.02
CA LEU A 557 -14.29 -17.41 2.80
C LEU A 557 -14.07 -18.10 4.15
N ALA A 558 -12.88 -18.63 4.38
CA ALA A 558 -12.49 -19.31 5.61
C ALA A 558 -11.07 -18.92 6.01
N PRO A 559 -10.81 -17.63 6.33
CA PRO A 559 -9.49 -17.16 6.74
C PRO A 559 -9.06 -17.84 8.05
N SER A 560 -7.74 -17.90 8.31
CA SER A 560 -7.19 -18.54 9.52
C SER A 560 -7.66 -17.86 10.79
N CYS A 561 -7.96 -16.56 10.70
CA CYS A 561 -8.47 -15.69 11.75
C CYS A 561 -9.33 -14.56 11.12
N LEU A 562 -9.93 -13.69 11.95
CA LEU A 562 -10.89 -12.68 11.49
C LEU A 562 -10.35 -11.75 10.39
N ILE A 563 -9.09 -11.33 10.53
CA ILE A 563 -8.32 -10.56 9.55
C ILE A 563 -7.06 -11.38 9.30
N GLU A 564 -6.93 -11.96 8.10
CA GLU A 564 -5.82 -12.86 7.78
C GLU A 564 -4.48 -12.14 8.00
N PHE A 565 -3.48 -12.87 8.54
CA PHE A 565 -2.17 -12.39 8.95
C PHE A 565 -2.11 -11.48 10.20
N GLU A 566 -3.08 -10.59 10.40
CA GLU A 566 -3.10 -9.64 11.54
C GLU A 566 -2.98 -10.34 12.90
N CYS A 567 -3.69 -11.45 13.07
CA CYS A 567 -3.65 -12.26 14.30
C CYS A 567 -2.28 -12.90 14.59
N TYR A 568 -1.32 -12.80 13.68
CA TYR A 568 0.03 -13.31 13.83
C TYR A 568 1.09 -12.20 13.87
N GLU A 569 0.69 -10.92 13.81
CA GLU A 569 1.60 -9.78 13.76
C GLU A 569 2.56 -9.79 14.95
N GLY A 570 3.86 -9.73 14.69
CA GLY A 570 4.91 -9.77 15.70
C GLY A 570 5.13 -11.13 16.37
N MET A 571 4.32 -12.15 16.07
CA MET A 571 4.49 -13.50 16.61
C MET A 571 5.62 -14.27 15.93
N LEU A 572 6.24 -15.19 16.67
CA LEU A 572 7.22 -16.12 16.13
C LEU A 572 6.54 -17.18 15.23
N ILE A 573 6.99 -17.28 13.98
CA ILE A 573 6.49 -18.20 12.94
C ILE A 573 7.55 -19.27 12.61
N ASP A 574 7.11 -20.50 12.38
CA ASP A 574 7.92 -21.62 11.86
C ASP A 574 7.32 -22.15 10.55
N ILE A 575 8.08 -22.05 9.47
CA ILE A 575 7.79 -22.67 8.17
C ILE A 575 8.79 -23.80 7.96
N ALA A 576 8.31 -25.03 8.15
CA ALA A 576 9.14 -26.21 7.95
C ALA A 576 9.37 -26.54 6.46
N GLU A 577 8.40 -26.21 5.60
CA GLU A 577 8.44 -26.43 4.16
C GLU A 577 7.63 -25.32 3.45
N GLY A 578 8.32 -24.44 2.74
CA GLY A 578 7.74 -23.38 1.93
C GLY A 578 8.28 -23.36 0.50
N ALA A 579 7.57 -22.66 -0.39
CA ALA A 579 7.96 -22.42 -1.77
C ALA A 579 8.01 -20.94 -2.07
N VAL A 580 9.01 -20.53 -2.85
CA VAL A 580 9.12 -19.18 -3.38
C VAL A 580 8.26 -19.08 -4.62
N SER A 581 7.24 -18.25 -4.56
CA SER A 581 6.24 -18.08 -5.61
C SER A 581 6.63 -17.00 -6.62
N GLY A 582 7.31 -15.95 -6.18
CA GLY A 582 7.91 -14.91 -7.01
C GLY A 582 9.33 -14.57 -6.56
N PRO A 583 10.23 -14.20 -7.48
CA PRO A 583 11.65 -13.99 -7.17
C PRO A 583 11.86 -12.67 -6.41
N ASN A 584 13.12 -12.38 -6.03
CA ASN A 584 13.40 -11.15 -5.30
C ASN A 584 12.93 -9.92 -6.06
N GLN A 585 12.28 -9.04 -5.33
CA GLN A 585 11.91 -7.71 -5.74
C GLN A 585 13.12 -6.77 -5.63
N ARG A 586 12.88 -5.50 -5.96
CA ARG A 586 13.87 -4.42 -5.83
C ARG A 586 13.18 -3.21 -5.24
N PHE A 587 13.70 -2.72 -4.12
CA PHE A 587 13.17 -1.55 -3.45
C PHE A 587 14.28 -0.54 -3.13
N SER A 588 14.22 0.63 -3.77
CA SER A 588 15.15 1.74 -3.54
C SER A 588 16.65 1.31 -3.59
N SER A 589 17.33 1.32 -2.44
CA SER A 589 18.72 0.90 -2.29
C SER A 589 18.91 -0.61 -2.07
N ASP A 590 17.84 -1.33 -1.73
CA ASP A 590 17.87 -2.78 -1.68
C ASP A 590 17.61 -3.35 -3.07
N LEU A 591 18.68 -3.93 -3.63
CA LEU A 591 18.68 -4.50 -4.96
C LEU A 591 18.18 -5.94 -4.99
N VAL A 592 18.15 -6.61 -3.83
CA VAL A 592 17.75 -8.00 -3.70
C VAL A 592 16.88 -8.08 -2.46
N ALA A 593 15.68 -7.52 -2.59
CA ALA A 593 14.75 -7.33 -1.49
C ALA A 593 13.89 -8.60 -1.28
N GLU A 594 12.67 -8.43 -0.80
CA GLU A 594 11.73 -9.49 -0.46
C GLU A 594 11.37 -10.41 -1.65
N VAL A 595 10.97 -11.64 -1.33
CA VAL A 595 10.41 -12.62 -2.26
C VAL A 595 8.95 -12.88 -1.92
N TYR A 596 8.12 -13.19 -2.92
CA TYR A 596 6.79 -13.76 -2.66
C TYR A 596 6.90 -15.25 -2.31
N ILE A 597 6.22 -15.67 -1.25
CA ILE A 597 6.25 -17.04 -0.73
C ILE A 597 4.86 -17.58 -0.46
N VAL A 598 4.78 -18.92 -0.40
CA VAL A 598 3.68 -19.64 0.22
C VAL A 598 4.25 -20.57 1.28
N ALA A 599 3.52 -20.75 2.37
CA ALA A 599 3.87 -21.70 3.42
C ALA A 599 3.50 -23.14 2.99
N GLY A 600 4.11 -23.67 1.95
CA GLY A 600 3.82 -25.03 1.49
C GLY A 600 4.42 -25.30 0.12
N THR A 601 4.04 -26.44 -0.47
CA THR A 601 4.39 -26.75 -1.86
C THR A 601 3.15 -27.30 -2.59
N PRO A 602 2.99 -27.03 -3.90
CA PRO A 602 3.85 -26.21 -4.78
C PRO A 602 3.68 -24.69 -4.57
N ARG A 603 4.33 -23.87 -5.40
CA ARG A 603 4.12 -22.41 -5.50
C ARG A 603 2.70 -22.08 -5.95
N ALA A 604 2.26 -20.82 -5.79
CA ALA A 604 0.95 -20.35 -6.22
C ALA A 604 0.89 -20.09 -7.73
N PHE A 605 -0.26 -20.40 -8.33
CA PHE A 605 -0.56 -20.19 -9.74
C PHE A 605 -1.84 -19.38 -9.88
N ARG A 606 -1.97 -18.65 -10.99
CA ARG A 606 -3.24 -18.01 -11.34
C ARG A 606 -4.29 -19.06 -11.66
N GLU A 607 -5.49 -18.93 -11.08
CA GLU A 607 -6.64 -19.81 -11.37
C GLU A 607 -7.63 -19.15 -12.36
N PRO A 608 -8.67 -19.83 -12.87
CA PRO A 608 -9.68 -19.20 -13.72
C PRO A 608 -10.58 -18.19 -13.01
N GLY A 609 -10.99 -17.13 -13.72
CA GLY A 609 -12.06 -16.23 -13.26
C GLY A 609 -11.61 -14.89 -12.67
N ILE A 610 -12.60 -14.10 -12.25
CA ILE A 610 -12.43 -12.76 -11.66
C ILE A 610 -11.92 -12.93 -10.23
N GLU A 611 -10.98 -12.10 -9.81
CA GLU A 611 -10.46 -12.09 -8.44
C GLU A 611 -11.59 -11.89 -7.42
N TYR A 612 -11.56 -12.65 -6.32
CA TYR A 612 -12.53 -12.61 -5.23
C TYR A 612 -12.71 -11.16 -4.75
N PRO A 613 -13.95 -10.68 -4.53
CA PRO A 613 -15.22 -11.41 -4.40
C PRO A 613 -15.95 -11.72 -5.72
N GLY A 614 -15.26 -11.60 -6.85
CA GLY A 614 -15.78 -11.99 -8.16
C GLY A 614 -16.95 -11.14 -8.65
N GLU A 615 -17.64 -11.62 -9.68
CA GLU A 615 -18.91 -11.08 -10.17
C GLU A 615 -19.91 -12.24 -10.31
N PHE A 616 -21.16 -12.00 -9.90
CA PHE A 616 -22.14 -13.08 -9.82
C PHE A 616 -22.40 -13.72 -11.19
N GLY A 617 -22.17 -15.04 -11.28
CA GLY A 617 -22.45 -15.83 -12.49
C GLY A 617 -21.24 -16.05 -13.40
N TYR A 618 -20.07 -15.50 -13.03
CA TYR A 618 -18.80 -15.70 -13.71
C TYR A 618 -17.88 -16.61 -12.88
N PRO A 619 -16.87 -17.25 -13.50
CA PRO A 619 -15.82 -17.94 -12.75
C PRO A 619 -15.10 -16.97 -11.81
N GLU A 620 -14.63 -17.48 -10.67
CA GLU A 620 -13.99 -16.71 -9.60
C GLU A 620 -12.65 -17.36 -9.25
N TRP A 621 -11.64 -16.52 -9.05
CA TRP A 621 -10.33 -16.85 -8.53
C TRP A 621 -10.20 -16.29 -7.13
N ASP A 622 -9.68 -17.07 -6.18
CA ASP A 622 -9.54 -16.70 -4.77
C ASP A 622 -8.58 -15.52 -4.52
N GLY A 623 -7.71 -15.18 -5.48
CA GLY A 623 -6.69 -14.14 -5.33
C GLY A 623 -5.38 -14.63 -4.72
N ASN A 624 -5.25 -15.94 -4.45
CA ASN A 624 -4.13 -16.56 -3.72
C ASN A 624 -3.85 -15.88 -2.37
N PRO A 625 -4.83 -15.83 -1.43
CA PRO A 625 -4.68 -15.13 -0.15
C PRO A 625 -3.57 -15.71 0.74
N GLU A 626 -3.09 -16.92 0.46
CA GLU A 626 -1.97 -17.55 1.14
C GLU A 626 -0.58 -17.07 0.69
N VAL A 627 -0.51 -16.20 -0.34
CA VAL A 627 0.74 -15.59 -0.82
C VAL A 627 1.06 -14.35 0.01
N PHE A 628 2.25 -14.30 0.57
CA PHE A 628 2.79 -13.18 1.32
C PHE A 628 4.29 -13.05 1.08
N GLU A 629 4.95 -12.08 1.70
CA GLU A 629 6.35 -11.77 1.41
C GLU A 629 7.31 -12.35 2.46
N LEU A 630 8.58 -12.48 2.10
CA LEU A 630 9.68 -12.81 3.00
C LEU A 630 10.84 -11.91 2.64
N ASP A 631 11.24 -11.06 3.58
CA ASP A 631 12.47 -10.26 3.49
C ASP A 631 13.61 -11.02 4.18
N PRO A 632 14.59 -11.56 3.42
CA PRO A 632 15.65 -12.36 3.99
C PRO A 632 16.58 -11.60 4.93
N ASP A 633 16.75 -10.28 4.79
CA ASP A 633 17.81 -9.51 5.45
C ASP A 633 17.32 -8.51 6.49
N LYS A 634 16.00 -8.31 6.61
CA LYS A 634 15.36 -7.42 7.59
C LYS A 634 15.94 -7.50 9.02
N LEU A 635 16.21 -8.71 9.51
CA LEU A 635 16.75 -8.96 10.86
C LEU A 635 18.28 -9.14 10.90
N GLY A 636 18.98 -8.74 9.84
CA GLY A 636 20.44 -8.75 9.74
C GLY A 636 21.04 -10.07 9.25
N LEU A 637 20.23 -10.98 8.73
CA LEU A 637 20.71 -12.07 7.87
C LEU A 637 21.29 -11.47 6.56
N PRO A 638 22.10 -12.22 5.79
CA PRO A 638 22.64 -11.69 4.54
C PRO A 638 21.59 -11.74 3.42
N ASN A 639 21.59 -10.71 2.57
CA ASN A 639 20.86 -10.73 1.30
C ASN A 639 21.24 -11.93 0.43
N GLN A 640 20.24 -12.55 -0.19
CA GLN A 640 20.36 -13.74 -1.02
C GLN A 640 19.52 -13.59 -2.29
N VAL A 641 20.13 -13.85 -3.44
CA VAL A 641 19.38 -13.98 -4.71
C VAL A 641 18.70 -15.35 -4.71
N ILE A 642 17.37 -15.34 -4.66
CA ILE A 642 16.49 -16.47 -4.53
C ILE A 642 15.56 -16.51 -5.76
N PRO A 643 15.77 -17.45 -6.69
CA PRO A 643 14.86 -17.67 -7.79
C PRO A 643 13.47 -18.13 -7.33
N ALA A 644 12.42 -17.79 -8.07
CA ALA A 644 11.12 -18.43 -7.86
C ALA A 644 11.21 -19.94 -8.17
N GLY A 645 10.37 -20.72 -7.50
CA GLY A 645 10.44 -22.19 -7.49
C GLY A 645 11.43 -22.77 -6.49
N SER A 646 12.25 -21.95 -5.84
CA SER A 646 13.09 -22.39 -4.73
C SER A 646 12.21 -22.89 -3.58
N THR A 647 12.69 -23.87 -2.82
CA THR A 647 12.05 -24.27 -1.57
C THR A 647 12.85 -23.76 -0.38
N PHE A 648 12.19 -23.56 0.75
CA PHE A 648 12.85 -23.03 1.94
C PHE A 648 12.26 -23.60 3.24
N SER A 649 13.01 -23.40 4.32
CA SER A 649 12.53 -23.49 5.69
C SER A 649 13.02 -22.27 6.46
N ALA A 650 12.18 -21.71 7.33
CA ALA A 650 12.47 -20.47 8.02
C ALA A 650 11.82 -20.43 9.41
N VAL A 651 12.50 -19.77 10.34
CA VAL A 651 11.93 -19.35 11.63
C VAL A 651 12.15 -17.86 11.75
N GLY A 652 11.10 -17.11 12.04
CA GLY A 652 11.10 -15.65 12.02
C GLY A 652 9.93 -15.06 12.77
N VAL A 653 9.73 -13.77 12.66
CA VAL A 653 8.52 -13.09 13.13
C VAL A 653 7.74 -12.58 11.92
N LEU A 654 6.42 -12.49 12.04
CA LEU A 654 5.62 -11.84 11.02
C LEU A 654 5.66 -10.33 11.26
N GLY A 655 6.14 -9.56 10.28
CA GLY A 655 6.09 -8.10 10.28
C GLY A 655 5.11 -7.58 9.24
N PHE A 656 4.91 -6.27 9.23
CA PHE A 656 4.13 -5.56 8.24
C PHE A 656 4.92 -4.35 7.73
N GLU A 657 5.02 -4.19 6.41
CA GLU A 657 5.67 -3.03 5.79
C GLU A 657 5.05 -2.76 4.41
N PHE A 658 5.03 -1.49 4.00
CA PHE A 658 4.57 -1.05 2.67
C PHE A 658 3.19 -1.59 2.21
N GLY A 659 2.32 -1.97 3.16
CA GLY A 659 0.98 -2.48 2.88
C GLY A 659 0.87 -3.99 2.71
N GLY A 660 1.91 -4.77 3.08
CA GLY A 660 1.92 -6.22 3.04
C GLY A 660 2.57 -6.87 4.27
N TYR A 661 2.17 -8.12 4.56
CA TYR A 661 2.80 -8.91 5.61
C TYR A 661 4.02 -9.65 5.09
N GLU A 662 5.05 -9.67 5.92
CA GLU A 662 6.35 -10.24 5.58
C GLU A 662 6.85 -11.17 6.69
N LEU A 663 7.37 -12.33 6.32
CA LEU A 663 8.18 -13.10 7.24
C LEU A 663 9.57 -12.46 7.32
N TRP A 664 9.95 -12.03 8.52
CA TRP A 664 11.29 -11.56 8.85
C TRP A 664 12.06 -12.70 9.54
N PRO A 665 12.95 -13.42 8.84
CA PRO A 665 13.55 -14.64 9.33
C PRO A 665 14.75 -14.35 10.25
N SER A 666 14.73 -14.93 11.45
CA SER A 666 15.93 -15.06 12.29
C SER A 666 16.82 -16.22 11.82
N SER A 667 16.23 -17.18 11.10
CA SER A 667 16.93 -18.24 10.38
C SER A 667 16.22 -18.58 9.07
N LEU A 668 17.00 -18.76 8.01
CA LEU A 668 16.50 -19.09 6.68
C LEU A 668 17.44 -20.12 6.03
N THR A 669 16.87 -21.20 5.50
CA THR A 669 17.58 -22.18 4.67
C THR A 669 16.85 -22.29 3.33
N VAL A 670 17.52 -21.88 2.26
CA VAL A 670 16.99 -21.94 0.88
C VAL A 670 17.65 -23.07 0.09
N GLN A 671 16.83 -23.87 -0.56
CA GLN A 671 17.23 -24.75 -1.65
C GLN A 671 16.83 -24.07 -2.97
N ALA A 672 17.81 -23.39 -3.59
CA ALA A 672 17.57 -22.64 -4.82
C ALA A 672 17.12 -23.56 -5.97
N ALA A 673 16.09 -23.11 -6.71
CA ALA A 673 15.70 -23.75 -7.96
C ALA A 673 16.82 -23.64 -9.01
N PRO A 674 16.96 -24.63 -9.91
CA PRO A 674 17.90 -24.54 -11.03
C PRO A 674 17.50 -23.39 -11.95
N LEU A 675 18.43 -22.45 -12.19
CA LEU A 675 18.23 -21.33 -13.11
C LEU A 675 19.58 -20.92 -13.75
N PRO A 676 19.66 -20.74 -15.08
CA PRO A 676 18.58 -20.95 -16.06
C PRO A 676 18.24 -22.45 -16.21
N ASP A 677 17.02 -22.73 -16.67
CA ASP A 677 16.58 -24.06 -17.10
C ASP A 677 16.27 -24.01 -18.61
N PRO A 678 17.22 -24.44 -19.47
CA PRO A 678 17.07 -24.34 -20.91
C PRO A 678 16.03 -25.34 -21.42
N VAL A 679 15.39 -24.99 -22.53
CA VAL A 679 14.57 -25.95 -23.28
C VAL A 679 15.46 -27.09 -23.81
N ARG A 680 14.85 -28.23 -24.13
CA ARG A 680 15.57 -29.36 -24.73
C ARG A 680 16.22 -28.98 -26.08
N GLU A 681 17.30 -29.66 -26.42
CA GLU A 681 17.86 -29.55 -27.77
C GLU A 681 16.84 -30.06 -28.82
N SER A 682 16.78 -29.37 -29.96
CA SER A 682 15.99 -29.84 -31.11
C SER A 682 16.50 -31.19 -31.65
N LEU A 683 15.57 -32.07 -32.02
CA LEU A 683 15.90 -33.36 -32.63
C LEU A 683 16.32 -33.18 -34.10
N GLU A 684 17.02 -34.17 -34.65
CA GLU A 684 17.37 -34.17 -36.06
C GLU A 684 16.10 -34.14 -36.93
N GLY A 685 16.04 -33.20 -37.89
CA GLY A 685 14.87 -32.99 -38.75
C GLY A 685 13.76 -32.13 -38.12
N GLU A 686 13.88 -31.76 -36.85
CA GLU A 686 12.92 -30.91 -36.14
C GLU A 686 13.17 -29.42 -36.45
N MET A 687 12.09 -28.69 -36.69
CA MET A 687 12.06 -27.22 -36.77
C MET A 687 11.53 -26.66 -35.46
N THR A 688 12.04 -25.51 -35.04
CA THR A 688 11.57 -24.81 -33.84
C THR A 688 10.96 -23.45 -34.12
N VAL A 689 9.80 -23.16 -33.54
CA VAL A 689 9.17 -21.83 -33.54
C VAL A 689 9.12 -21.31 -32.11
N GLY A 690 9.86 -20.24 -31.84
CA GLY A 690 9.90 -19.60 -30.53
C GLY A 690 9.10 -18.30 -30.49
N THR A 691 8.69 -17.88 -29.29
CA THR A 691 8.23 -16.52 -29.01
C THR A 691 8.88 -15.96 -27.76
N LEU A 692 9.19 -14.65 -27.76
CA LEU A 692 9.77 -13.94 -26.63
C LEU A 692 9.38 -12.46 -26.61
N ASN A 693 8.75 -12.01 -25.53
CA ASN A 693 8.63 -10.59 -25.21
C ASN A 693 10.03 -10.06 -24.79
N LEU A 694 10.53 -9.01 -25.44
CA LEU A 694 11.87 -8.44 -25.23
C LEU A 694 11.91 -7.34 -24.14
N PHE A 695 10.78 -7.14 -23.45
CA PHE A 695 10.60 -6.24 -22.32
C PHE A 695 11.04 -4.81 -22.62
N ARG A 696 10.52 -4.21 -23.69
CA ARG A 696 10.88 -2.87 -24.18
C ARG A 696 12.35 -2.70 -24.57
N LEU A 697 12.82 -3.48 -25.54
CA LEU A 697 14.17 -3.33 -26.07
C LEU A 697 14.26 -2.06 -26.94
N PHE A 698 14.61 -0.96 -26.30
CA PHE A 698 14.96 0.32 -26.91
C PHE A 698 16.48 0.49 -27.05
N ASP A 699 16.90 1.30 -28.00
CA ASP A 699 18.28 1.69 -28.22
C ASP A 699 18.67 3.01 -27.51
N ASP A 700 19.89 3.48 -27.82
CA ASP A 700 20.47 4.69 -27.24
C ASP A 700 20.39 5.92 -28.17
N VAL A 701 19.48 5.89 -29.15
CA VAL A 701 19.20 6.94 -30.13
C VAL A 701 17.80 7.49 -29.90
N ASP A 702 17.70 8.82 -29.85
CA ASP A 702 16.43 9.56 -29.79
C ASP A 702 15.89 9.74 -31.22
N ASP A 703 14.90 8.94 -31.58
CA ASP A 703 14.23 9.07 -32.86
C ASP A 703 13.30 10.28 -32.88
N ALA A 704 12.92 10.75 -34.08
CA ALA A 704 12.03 11.91 -34.17
C ALA A 704 10.57 11.46 -33.98
N PRO A 705 9.77 12.13 -33.12
CA PRO A 705 8.38 11.76 -32.92
C PRO A 705 7.62 11.68 -34.25
N ASP A 706 6.77 10.66 -34.37
CA ASP A 706 5.91 10.46 -35.54
C ASP A 706 4.43 10.38 -35.15
N ILE A 707 3.56 10.07 -36.12
CA ILE A 707 2.11 10.14 -35.94
C ILE A 707 1.48 8.77 -36.22
N ALA A 708 0.76 8.23 -35.23
CA ALA A 708 -0.03 7.01 -35.32
C ALA A 708 -1.20 7.14 -36.32
N ALA A 709 -1.84 6.02 -36.67
CA ALA A 709 -2.95 6.01 -37.63
C ALA A 709 -4.15 6.90 -37.23
N ASP A 710 -4.34 7.17 -35.94
CA ASP A 710 -5.41 8.02 -35.40
C ASP A 710 -4.99 9.49 -35.17
N GLY A 711 -3.76 9.85 -35.48
CA GLY A 711 -3.25 11.20 -35.32
C GLY A 711 -2.57 11.48 -33.99
N ARG A 712 -2.46 10.50 -33.08
CA ARG A 712 -1.65 10.64 -31.85
C ARG A 712 -0.17 10.69 -32.18
N GLU A 713 0.57 11.50 -31.43
CA GLU A 713 2.04 11.50 -31.47
C GLU A 713 2.56 10.22 -30.82
N ARG A 714 3.57 9.60 -31.43
CA ARG A 714 4.32 8.47 -30.89
C ARG A 714 5.76 8.91 -30.68
N ASP A 715 6.34 8.50 -29.56
CA ASP A 715 7.68 8.91 -29.14
C ASP A 715 8.35 7.76 -28.40
N ASP A 716 9.61 7.50 -28.72
CA ASP A 716 10.40 6.42 -28.14
C ASP A 716 10.96 6.79 -26.78
N PHE A 717 11.38 5.76 -26.03
CA PHE A 717 12.13 5.94 -24.81
C PHE A 717 13.59 5.60 -25.06
N VAL A 718 14.50 6.53 -24.77
CA VAL A 718 15.93 6.34 -25.03
C VAL A 718 16.65 5.83 -23.78
N VAL A 719 17.34 4.69 -23.90
CA VAL A 719 18.19 4.15 -22.82
C VAL A 719 19.63 4.63 -22.96
N SER A 720 20.46 4.36 -21.95
CA SER A 720 21.90 4.62 -22.07
C SER A 720 22.59 3.59 -22.97
N THR A 721 23.66 3.97 -23.68
CA THR A 721 24.50 3.03 -24.47
C THR A 721 24.96 1.81 -23.67
N THR A 722 25.23 1.97 -22.37
CA THR A 722 25.69 0.87 -21.50
C THR A 722 24.55 -0.09 -21.19
N GLU A 723 23.36 0.44 -20.97
CA GLU A 723 22.15 -0.35 -20.74
C GLU A 723 21.76 -1.11 -22.02
N TYR A 724 21.72 -0.43 -23.17
CA TYR A 724 21.41 -1.06 -24.46
C TYR A 724 22.37 -2.21 -24.76
N ALA A 725 23.69 -1.97 -24.65
CA ALA A 725 24.70 -3.02 -24.86
C ALA A 725 24.56 -4.20 -23.89
N ARG A 726 24.21 -3.94 -22.62
CA ARG A 726 23.95 -4.99 -21.62
C ARG A 726 22.70 -5.79 -22.00
N ARG A 727 21.62 -5.13 -22.40
CA ARG A 727 20.35 -5.75 -22.78
C ARG A 727 20.50 -6.65 -24.01
N LEU A 728 21.21 -6.18 -25.04
CA LEU A 728 21.59 -7.01 -26.20
C LEU A 728 22.41 -8.24 -25.80
N ALA A 729 23.40 -8.09 -24.91
CA ALA A 729 24.22 -9.21 -24.45
C ALA A 729 23.40 -10.23 -23.66
N LYS A 730 22.46 -9.79 -22.82
CA LYS A 730 21.60 -10.68 -22.04
C LYS A 730 20.61 -11.43 -22.93
N LEU A 731 19.89 -10.72 -23.80
CA LEU A 731 18.93 -11.33 -24.72
C LEU A 731 19.60 -12.30 -25.70
N SER A 732 20.78 -11.96 -26.24
CA SER A 732 21.51 -12.86 -27.14
C SER A 732 21.97 -14.16 -26.46
N GLU A 733 22.48 -14.09 -25.22
CA GLU A 733 22.81 -15.30 -24.45
C GLU A 733 21.55 -16.09 -24.07
N HIS A 734 20.45 -15.44 -23.69
CA HIS A 734 19.19 -16.13 -23.40
C HIS A 734 18.66 -16.88 -24.63
N ILE A 735 18.60 -16.22 -25.79
CA ILE A 735 18.13 -16.83 -27.05
C ILE A 735 18.98 -18.04 -27.44
N VAL A 736 20.32 -17.97 -27.31
CA VAL A 736 21.21 -19.07 -27.71
C VAL A 736 21.28 -20.18 -26.67
N ARG A 737 21.35 -19.84 -25.38
CA ARG A 737 21.64 -20.80 -24.31
C ARG A 737 20.40 -21.37 -23.62
N VAL A 738 19.28 -20.65 -23.66
CA VAL A 738 18.05 -21.01 -22.94
C VAL A 738 16.95 -21.43 -23.91
N LEU A 739 16.78 -20.72 -25.04
CA LEU A 739 15.78 -21.06 -26.07
C LEU A 739 16.32 -21.95 -27.20
N ASP A 740 17.59 -22.37 -27.13
CA ASP A 740 18.27 -23.19 -28.16
C ASP A 740 18.18 -22.61 -29.59
N ALA A 741 18.26 -21.28 -29.72
CA ALA A 741 18.26 -20.56 -30.99
C ALA A 741 17.17 -21.03 -32.00
N PRO A 742 15.88 -20.71 -31.73
CA PRO A 742 14.75 -21.17 -32.53
C PRO A 742 14.84 -20.79 -34.02
N ASP A 743 14.28 -21.58 -34.93
CA ASP A 743 14.35 -21.27 -36.37
C ASP A 743 13.61 -20.02 -36.79
N ILE A 744 12.44 -19.85 -36.21
CA ILE A 744 11.65 -18.63 -36.29
C ILE A 744 11.43 -18.20 -34.86
N LEU A 745 11.94 -17.03 -34.49
CA LEU A 745 11.66 -16.40 -33.21
C LEU A 745 10.74 -15.20 -33.45
N ALA A 746 9.48 -15.33 -33.06
CA ALA A 746 8.55 -14.23 -32.93
C ALA A 746 8.95 -13.37 -31.73
N VAL A 747 9.03 -12.06 -31.91
CA VAL A 747 9.40 -11.14 -30.82
C VAL A 747 8.34 -10.08 -30.62
N GLN A 748 8.20 -9.63 -29.38
CA GLN A 748 7.35 -8.51 -28.99
C GLN A 748 8.18 -7.49 -28.20
N GLU A 749 7.68 -6.26 -28.10
CA GLU A 749 8.31 -5.18 -27.34
C GLU A 749 9.71 -4.76 -27.82
N VAL A 750 9.88 -4.66 -29.13
CA VAL A 750 11.10 -4.10 -29.72
C VAL A 750 10.79 -2.79 -30.41
N GLU A 751 11.69 -1.83 -30.28
CA GLU A 751 11.50 -0.49 -30.82
C GLU A 751 11.48 -0.46 -32.35
N SER A 752 12.48 -1.05 -33.02
CA SER A 752 12.63 -0.89 -34.46
C SER A 752 13.35 -2.05 -35.14
N LEU A 753 13.33 -2.04 -36.47
CA LEU A 753 14.08 -3.01 -37.28
C LEU A 753 15.59 -2.92 -37.02
N THR A 754 16.13 -1.72 -36.80
CA THR A 754 17.57 -1.52 -36.53
C THR A 754 17.97 -2.24 -35.25
N VAL A 755 17.16 -2.11 -34.20
CA VAL A 755 17.38 -2.80 -32.92
C VAL A 755 17.36 -4.32 -33.08
N MET A 756 16.44 -4.84 -33.90
CA MET A 756 16.42 -6.26 -34.22
C MET A 756 17.66 -6.72 -35.02
N GLU A 757 18.17 -5.91 -35.94
CA GLU A 757 19.41 -6.19 -36.66
C GLU A 757 20.62 -6.22 -35.71
N ASP A 758 20.68 -5.31 -34.75
CA ASP A 758 21.70 -5.28 -33.70
C ASP A 758 21.63 -6.53 -32.80
N LEU A 759 20.43 -6.95 -32.41
CA LEU A 759 20.21 -8.20 -31.67
C LEU A 759 20.66 -9.43 -32.46
N ALA A 760 20.33 -9.50 -33.77
CA ALA A 760 20.79 -10.57 -34.63
C ALA A 760 22.33 -10.63 -34.73
N ILE A 761 22.99 -9.48 -34.77
CA ILE A 761 24.46 -9.38 -34.73
C ILE A 761 24.99 -9.87 -33.38
N ALA A 762 24.40 -9.45 -32.26
CA ALA A 762 24.80 -9.87 -30.92
C ALA A 762 24.67 -11.40 -30.74
N ILE A 763 23.59 -12.00 -31.23
CA ILE A 763 23.41 -13.45 -31.26
C ILE A 763 24.55 -14.14 -32.04
N GLY A 764 24.90 -13.64 -33.23
CA GLY A 764 26.00 -14.18 -34.02
C GLY A 764 27.39 -14.02 -33.38
N VAL A 765 27.53 -13.16 -32.36
CA VAL A 765 28.75 -13.05 -31.55
C VAL A 765 28.79 -14.14 -30.47
N VAL A 766 27.64 -14.49 -29.88
CA VAL A 766 27.52 -15.60 -28.90
C VAL A 766 27.78 -16.95 -29.59
N ASP A 767 27.18 -17.15 -30.76
CA ASP A 767 27.43 -18.32 -31.61
C ASP A 767 27.47 -17.93 -33.10
N SER A 768 28.64 -18.09 -33.71
CA SER A 768 28.86 -17.75 -35.13
C SER A 768 28.10 -18.65 -36.13
N GLU A 769 27.61 -19.80 -35.69
CA GLU A 769 26.78 -20.72 -36.49
C GLU A 769 25.30 -20.30 -36.49
N VAL A 770 24.89 -19.44 -35.55
CA VAL A 770 23.55 -18.89 -35.46
C VAL A 770 23.51 -17.54 -36.18
N GLN A 771 22.88 -17.50 -37.35
CA GLN A 771 22.73 -16.29 -38.16
C GLN A 771 21.25 -16.02 -38.42
N TYR A 772 20.75 -14.93 -37.84
CA TYR A 772 19.37 -14.48 -38.01
C TYR A 772 19.25 -13.38 -39.05
N SER A 773 18.10 -13.35 -39.73
CA SER A 773 17.60 -12.20 -40.49
C SER A 773 16.42 -11.59 -39.73
N ALA A 774 16.38 -10.26 -39.65
CA ALA A 774 15.36 -9.51 -38.93
C ALA A 774 14.25 -9.00 -39.85
N TYR A 775 13.00 -9.07 -39.38
CA TYR A 775 11.81 -8.56 -40.05
C TYR A 775 10.89 -7.87 -39.05
N LEU A 776 10.56 -6.61 -39.30
CA LEU A 776 9.68 -5.80 -38.48
C LEU A 776 8.90 -4.82 -39.37
N VAL A 777 7.66 -4.55 -39.00
CA VAL A 777 6.84 -3.49 -39.61
C VAL A 777 6.27 -2.63 -38.50
N GLU A 778 6.57 -1.33 -38.56
CA GLU A 778 6.13 -0.32 -37.59
C GLU A 778 4.62 -0.41 -37.30
N GLY A 779 4.24 -0.41 -36.03
CA GLY A 779 2.87 -0.50 -35.53
C GLY A 779 2.22 0.87 -35.32
N ASN A 780 1.48 0.99 -34.22
CA ASN A 780 0.75 2.19 -33.79
C ASN A 780 0.98 2.53 -32.30
N ASP A 781 1.81 1.77 -31.58
CA ASP A 781 2.01 1.94 -30.14
C ASP A 781 2.62 3.30 -29.82
N VAL A 782 2.09 3.99 -28.81
CA VAL A 782 2.52 5.35 -28.46
C VAL A 782 3.95 5.42 -27.96
N GLY A 783 4.45 4.34 -27.34
CA GLY A 783 5.83 4.18 -26.95
C GLY A 783 6.66 3.41 -27.98
N THR A 784 6.21 3.37 -29.24
CA THR A 784 6.95 2.85 -30.42
C THR A 784 7.39 1.38 -30.36
N ILE A 785 6.89 0.60 -29.40
CA ILE A 785 7.19 -0.83 -29.34
C ILE A 785 6.34 -1.64 -30.33
N ASP A 786 6.97 -2.65 -30.93
CA ASP A 786 6.42 -3.44 -32.03
C ASP A 786 6.60 -4.95 -31.86
N VAL A 787 6.08 -5.68 -32.85
CA VAL A 787 6.25 -7.13 -33.03
C VAL A 787 7.09 -7.41 -34.28
N GLY A 788 7.86 -8.50 -34.26
CA GLY A 788 8.76 -8.84 -35.36
C GLY A 788 9.15 -10.32 -35.41
N PHE A 789 10.03 -10.66 -36.34
CA PHE A 789 10.58 -12.01 -36.51
C PHE A 789 12.10 -12.00 -36.72
N LEU A 790 12.80 -12.86 -35.99
CA LEU A 790 14.16 -13.30 -36.31
C LEU A 790 14.07 -14.70 -36.95
N THR A 791 14.61 -14.88 -38.16
CA THR A 791 14.64 -16.21 -38.81
C THR A 791 16.04 -16.69 -39.14
N ARG A 792 16.32 -17.97 -38.89
CA ARG A 792 17.58 -18.62 -39.27
C ARG A 792 17.65 -18.83 -40.79
N GLN A 793 18.86 -19.01 -41.32
CA GLN A 793 19.10 -19.18 -42.76
C GLN A 793 18.39 -20.38 -43.41
N ARG A 794 17.97 -21.37 -42.63
CA ARG A 794 17.19 -22.51 -43.10
C ARG A 794 15.71 -22.20 -43.31
N ILE A 795 15.27 -20.98 -42.98
CA ILE A 795 13.93 -20.47 -43.27
C ILE A 795 14.00 -19.56 -44.50
N GLN A 796 13.30 -19.96 -45.56
CA GLN A 796 13.00 -19.07 -46.67
C GLN A 796 11.73 -18.29 -46.35
N VAL A 797 11.85 -16.96 -46.18
CA VAL A 797 10.71 -16.06 -45.99
C VAL A 797 10.18 -15.62 -47.35
N ASP A 798 8.90 -15.89 -47.62
CA ASP A 798 8.23 -15.52 -48.87
C ASP A 798 7.47 -14.19 -48.73
N ALA A 799 6.83 -13.96 -47.58
CA ALA A 799 6.12 -12.72 -47.28
C ALA A 799 6.13 -12.37 -45.78
N ILE A 800 6.09 -11.06 -45.50
CA ILE A 800 5.80 -10.48 -44.19
C ILE A 800 4.63 -9.52 -44.38
N THR A 801 3.51 -9.77 -43.70
CA THR A 801 2.26 -9.04 -43.88
C THR A 801 1.75 -8.54 -42.54
N GLN A 802 1.66 -7.22 -42.37
CA GLN A 802 1.05 -6.61 -41.19
C GLN A 802 -0.48 -6.61 -41.34
N LEU A 803 -1.19 -7.07 -40.31
CA LEU A 803 -2.63 -7.28 -40.33
C LEU A 803 -3.31 -6.34 -39.34
N GLY A 804 -4.41 -5.70 -39.75
CA GLY A 804 -5.25 -4.91 -38.85
C GLY A 804 -4.68 -3.57 -38.39
N LYS A 805 -3.59 -3.07 -38.98
CA LYS A 805 -2.98 -1.76 -38.61
C LYS A 805 -3.98 -0.60 -38.60
N ASP A 806 -4.86 -0.56 -39.61
CA ASP A 806 -5.83 0.53 -39.80
C ASP A 806 -7.23 0.20 -39.22
N GLU A 807 -7.32 -0.76 -38.30
CA GLU A 807 -8.59 -1.12 -37.64
C GLU A 807 -8.85 -0.24 -36.41
N PHE A 808 -10.11 0.14 -36.25
CA PHE A 808 -10.59 0.97 -35.16
C PHE A 808 -11.72 0.27 -34.42
N TYR A 809 -11.94 0.67 -33.17
CA TYR A 809 -13.11 0.31 -32.40
C TYR A 809 -13.70 1.53 -31.71
N THR A 810 -15.00 1.48 -31.42
CA THR A 810 -15.65 2.52 -30.62
C THR A 810 -15.37 2.26 -29.15
N ASN A 811 -14.73 3.23 -28.48
CA ASN A 811 -14.59 3.21 -27.02
C ASN A 811 -15.99 3.30 -26.38
N PRO A 812 -16.40 2.32 -25.56
CA PRO A 812 -17.74 2.28 -24.98
C PRO A 812 -17.98 3.35 -23.90
N VAL A 813 -16.91 3.94 -23.36
CA VAL A 813 -16.96 4.99 -22.32
C VAL A 813 -17.12 6.37 -22.95
N THR A 814 -16.29 6.71 -23.94
CA THR A 814 -16.27 8.05 -24.56
C THR A 814 -17.13 8.14 -25.83
N GLY A 815 -17.39 7.02 -26.49
CA GLY A 815 -18.02 6.95 -27.82
C GLY A 815 -17.10 7.36 -28.97
N GLU A 816 -15.81 7.59 -28.71
CA GLU A 816 -14.83 7.96 -29.72
C GLU A 816 -14.24 6.72 -30.41
N GLU A 817 -13.78 6.88 -31.65
CA GLU A 817 -13.05 5.83 -32.36
C GLU A 817 -11.58 5.84 -31.94
N GLU A 818 -11.10 4.69 -31.49
CA GLU A 818 -9.71 4.47 -31.09
C GLU A 818 -9.09 3.38 -31.95
N ILE A 819 -7.76 3.42 -32.11
CA ILE A 819 -7.01 2.33 -32.76
C ILE A 819 -7.27 1.03 -32.01
N LEU A 820 -7.66 0.00 -32.76
CA LEU A 820 -7.88 -1.32 -32.19
C LEU A 820 -6.56 -2.00 -31.83
N HIS A 821 -5.61 -2.02 -32.77
CA HIS A 821 -4.31 -2.66 -32.58
C HIS A 821 -3.20 -1.63 -32.46
N ASP A 822 -2.77 -1.35 -31.23
CA ASP A 822 -1.56 -0.57 -30.98
C ASP A 822 -0.33 -1.31 -31.55
N ARG A 823 -0.33 -2.64 -31.43
CA ARG A 823 0.72 -3.54 -31.95
C ARG A 823 0.08 -4.56 -32.89
N PRO A 824 -0.12 -4.20 -34.18
CA PRO A 824 -0.88 -5.02 -35.13
C PRO A 824 -0.26 -6.41 -35.34
N PRO A 825 -1.07 -7.47 -35.44
CA PRO A 825 -0.56 -8.81 -35.75
C PRO A 825 0.30 -8.82 -37.01
N LEU A 826 1.41 -9.56 -36.98
CA LEU A 826 2.34 -9.68 -38.11
C LEU A 826 2.42 -11.14 -38.55
N LEU A 827 2.13 -11.39 -39.83
CA LEU A 827 2.15 -12.72 -40.43
C LEU A 827 3.41 -12.91 -41.28
N LEU A 828 4.18 -13.94 -40.94
CA LEU A 828 5.25 -14.48 -41.76
C LEU A 828 4.74 -15.70 -42.53
N GLU A 829 4.91 -15.69 -43.85
CA GLU A 829 4.68 -16.84 -44.71
C GLU A 829 6.02 -17.27 -45.30
N GLY A 830 6.37 -18.56 -45.17
CA GLY A 830 7.64 -19.06 -45.65
C GLY A 830 7.73 -20.58 -45.64
N SER A 831 8.95 -21.09 -45.70
CA SER A 831 9.20 -22.53 -45.63
C SER A 831 10.57 -22.88 -45.03
N TYR A 832 10.57 -23.93 -44.21
CA TYR A 832 11.78 -24.58 -43.73
C TYR A 832 12.39 -25.43 -44.84
N GLN A 833 13.66 -25.15 -45.15
CA GLN A 833 14.39 -25.76 -46.26
C GLN A 833 14.97 -27.10 -45.80
N LEU A 834 14.40 -28.17 -46.33
CA LEU A 834 14.78 -29.56 -46.11
C LEU A 834 15.78 -30.02 -47.18
N GLU A 835 16.49 -31.13 -46.96
CA GLU A 835 17.40 -31.66 -48.00
C GLU A 835 16.60 -32.11 -49.24
N PHE A 836 15.39 -32.63 -49.02
CA PHE A 836 14.49 -33.14 -50.06
C PHE A 836 13.12 -32.45 -50.09
N GLY A 837 13.06 -31.13 -50.00
CA GLY A 837 11.80 -30.41 -50.16
C GLY A 837 11.79 -29.07 -49.44
N ALA A 838 10.58 -28.56 -49.22
CA ALA A 838 10.35 -27.40 -48.38
C ALA A 838 9.10 -27.67 -47.54
N PHE A 839 9.19 -27.42 -46.24
CA PHE A 839 8.08 -27.52 -45.30
C PHE A 839 7.45 -26.13 -45.17
N PRO A 840 6.26 -25.88 -45.74
CA PRO A 840 5.62 -24.58 -45.66
C PRO A 840 5.17 -24.29 -44.22
N ILE A 841 5.31 -23.05 -43.79
CA ILE A 841 4.90 -22.61 -42.45
C ILE A 841 4.42 -21.16 -42.50
N SER A 842 3.35 -20.89 -41.77
CA SER A 842 2.80 -19.56 -41.52
C SER A 842 2.85 -19.26 -40.03
N VAL A 843 3.49 -18.15 -39.65
CA VAL A 843 3.64 -17.74 -38.24
C VAL A 843 3.03 -16.36 -38.05
N MET A 844 2.00 -16.24 -37.23
CA MET A 844 1.36 -14.97 -36.88
C MET A 844 1.75 -14.58 -35.46
N THR A 845 2.53 -13.50 -35.31
CA THR A 845 2.84 -12.95 -33.98
C THR A 845 1.80 -11.94 -33.54
N VAL A 846 1.40 -11.98 -32.26
CA VAL A 846 0.44 -11.05 -31.64
C VAL A 846 1.04 -10.37 -30.41
N HIS A 847 0.54 -9.18 -30.09
CA HIS A 847 0.78 -8.52 -28.80
C HIS A 847 -0.44 -7.69 -28.38
N ASN A 848 -1.40 -8.34 -27.73
CA ASN A 848 -2.69 -7.73 -27.38
C ASN A 848 -2.56 -6.74 -26.20
N ARG A 849 -3.60 -5.93 -25.98
CA ARG A 849 -3.68 -4.99 -24.84
C ARG A 849 -3.61 -5.77 -23.52
N SER A 850 -2.82 -5.32 -22.55
CA SER A 850 -2.70 -5.95 -21.23
C SER A 850 -4.00 -5.97 -20.41
N LEU A 851 -4.03 -6.71 -19.29
CA LEU A 851 -5.16 -6.72 -18.35
C LEU A 851 -5.21 -5.47 -17.45
N GLY A 852 -4.19 -4.60 -17.49
CA GLY A 852 -4.14 -3.43 -16.62
C GLY A 852 -5.40 -2.58 -16.71
N SER A 853 -6.04 -2.37 -15.54
CA SER A 853 -7.32 -1.67 -15.35
C SER A 853 -8.57 -2.38 -15.89
N ILE A 854 -8.53 -3.69 -16.09
CA ILE A 854 -9.69 -4.47 -16.59
C ILE A 854 -10.89 -4.48 -15.63
N ASP A 855 -10.61 -4.40 -14.34
CA ASP A 855 -11.51 -4.40 -13.19
C ASP A 855 -11.96 -2.98 -12.79
N SER A 856 -11.28 -1.94 -13.29
CA SER A 856 -11.60 -0.54 -13.01
C SER A 856 -13.08 -0.21 -13.30
N PRO A 857 -13.80 0.44 -12.37
CA PRO A 857 -15.18 0.87 -12.61
C PRO A 857 -15.33 1.87 -13.77
N SER A 858 -14.31 2.72 -14.00
CA SER A 858 -14.32 3.76 -15.03
C SER A 858 -13.69 3.31 -16.35
N GLU A 859 -12.51 2.70 -16.31
CA GLU A 859 -11.77 2.30 -17.52
C GLU A 859 -12.01 0.83 -17.92
N GLY A 860 -12.46 -0.02 -17.00
CA GLY A 860 -12.68 -1.45 -17.24
C GLY A 860 -13.56 -1.75 -18.45
N PRO A 861 -14.71 -1.06 -18.67
CA PRO A 861 -15.51 -1.25 -19.87
C PRO A 861 -14.72 -1.04 -21.17
N ARG A 862 -13.84 -0.03 -21.23
CA ARG A 862 -12.97 0.24 -22.39
C ARG A 862 -11.94 -0.86 -22.57
N VAL A 863 -11.26 -1.28 -21.50
CA VAL A 863 -10.22 -2.33 -21.54
C VAL A 863 -10.82 -3.66 -22.00
N ARG A 864 -11.94 -4.08 -21.40
CA ARG A 864 -12.66 -5.31 -21.78
C ARG A 864 -13.11 -5.27 -23.24
N GLN A 865 -13.69 -4.16 -23.68
CA GLN A 865 -14.13 -4.01 -25.07
C GLN A 865 -12.96 -4.07 -26.06
N LYS A 866 -11.85 -3.37 -25.78
CA LYS A 866 -10.67 -3.37 -26.66
C LYS A 866 -10.08 -4.77 -26.81
N ARG A 867 -9.85 -5.45 -25.69
CA ARG A 867 -9.32 -6.83 -25.65
C ARG A 867 -10.22 -7.79 -26.43
N TYR A 868 -11.55 -7.71 -26.21
CA TYR A 868 -12.52 -8.51 -26.95
C TYR A 868 -12.45 -8.26 -28.46
N GLN A 869 -12.44 -6.99 -28.90
CA GLN A 869 -12.39 -6.65 -30.32
C GLN A 869 -11.04 -7.06 -30.96
N GLN A 870 -9.93 -7.00 -30.22
CA GLN A 870 -8.63 -7.48 -30.71
C GLN A 870 -8.67 -8.99 -30.95
N ALA A 871 -9.18 -9.76 -29.98
CA ALA A 871 -9.33 -11.20 -30.10
C ALA A 871 -10.24 -11.59 -31.27
N VAL A 872 -11.39 -10.93 -31.43
CA VAL A 872 -12.31 -11.14 -32.57
C VAL A 872 -11.64 -10.82 -33.90
N SER A 873 -10.90 -9.72 -33.98
CA SER A 873 -10.19 -9.32 -35.20
C SER A 873 -9.12 -10.34 -35.60
N ILE A 874 -8.39 -10.91 -34.63
CA ILE A 874 -7.40 -11.96 -34.85
C ILE A 874 -8.09 -13.27 -35.25
N ALA A 875 -9.15 -13.68 -34.55
CA ALA A 875 -9.95 -14.86 -34.87
C ALA A 875 -10.46 -14.84 -36.32
N GLN A 876 -10.92 -13.68 -36.81
CA GLN A 876 -11.34 -13.52 -38.21
C GLN A 876 -10.18 -13.67 -39.21
N LYS A 877 -8.97 -13.22 -38.85
CA LYS A 877 -7.77 -13.37 -39.69
C LYS A 877 -7.29 -14.82 -39.73
N VAL A 878 -7.33 -15.51 -38.58
CA VAL A 878 -7.09 -16.95 -38.48
C VAL A 878 -8.08 -17.69 -39.38
N GLN A 879 -9.37 -17.43 -39.22
CA GLN A 879 -10.41 -18.10 -40.01
C GLN A 879 -10.25 -17.85 -41.52
N ALA A 880 -9.95 -16.62 -41.93
CA ALA A 880 -9.70 -16.30 -43.33
C ALA A 880 -8.47 -17.06 -43.89
N THR A 881 -7.47 -17.30 -43.06
CA THR A 881 -6.27 -18.08 -43.42
C THR A 881 -6.62 -19.56 -43.61
N GLN A 882 -7.36 -20.16 -42.67
CA GLN A 882 -7.83 -21.56 -42.78
C GLN A 882 -8.79 -21.76 -43.97
N GLU A 883 -9.62 -20.77 -44.29
CA GLU A 883 -10.51 -20.83 -45.46
C GLU A 883 -9.77 -20.71 -46.79
N ALA A 884 -8.67 -19.95 -46.82
CA ALA A 884 -7.82 -19.82 -47.99
C ALA A 884 -7.04 -21.12 -48.27
N ASP A 885 -6.59 -21.78 -47.21
CA ASP A 885 -5.91 -23.07 -47.26
C ASP A 885 -6.28 -23.95 -46.04
N PRO A 886 -7.18 -24.94 -46.21
CA PRO A 886 -7.59 -25.82 -45.10
C PRO A 886 -6.47 -26.70 -44.53
N ASP A 887 -5.40 -26.92 -45.29
CA ASP A 887 -4.23 -27.70 -44.86
C ASP A 887 -3.08 -26.78 -44.39
N VAL A 888 -3.37 -25.49 -44.16
CA VAL A 888 -2.37 -24.51 -43.73
C VAL A 888 -1.70 -24.96 -42.44
N ARG A 889 -0.37 -24.85 -42.43
CA ARG A 889 0.46 -25.00 -41.23
C ARG A 889 0.62 -23.64 -40.58
N LEU A 890 -0.37 -23.24 -39.78
CA LEU A 890 -0.42 -21.95 -39.12
C LEU A 890 -0.10 -22.14 -37.64
N ILE A 891 0.75 -21.26 -37.11
CA ILE A 891 0.95 -21.04 -35.69
C ILE A 891 0.70 -19.56 -35.37
N VAL A 892 -0.16 -19.29 -34.40
CA VAL A 892 -0.38 -17.96 -33.82
C VAL A 892 0.30 -17.93 -32.47
N THR A 893 1.33 -17.09 -32.30
CA THR A 893 2.15 -17.06 -31.08
C THR A 893 2.47 -15.63 -30.65
N GLY A 894 3.00 -15.44 -29.46
CA GLY A 894 3.26 -14.10 -28.90
C GLY A 894 2.72 -13.92 -27.51
N ASP A 895 2.76 -12.68 -27.04
CA ASP A 895 2.15 -12.24 -25.79
C ASP A 895 0.67 -11.93 -26.03
N PHE A 896 -0.21 -12.86 -25.66
CA PHE A 896 -1.66 -12.68 -25.80
C PHE A 896 -2.21 -11.77 -24.70
N ASN A 897 -1.42 -11.48 -23.66
CA ASN A 897 -1.86 -10.84 -22.44
C ASN A 897 -3.15 -11.48 -21.90
N ALA A 898 -3.27 -12.80 -21.97
CA ALA A 898 -4.47 -13.54 -21.56
C ALA A 898 -4.07 -14.95 -21.13
N PHE A 899 -4.83 -15.52 -20.20
CA PHE A 899 -4.56 -16.86 -19.67
C PHE A 899 -5.02 -17.96 -20.64
N GLU A 900 -4.63 -19.20 -20.38
CA GLU A 900 -5.08 -20.40 -21.12
C GLU A 900 -6.55 -20.78 -20.82
N PHE A 901 -7.20 -19.99 -19.96
CA PHE A 901 -8.59 -20.07 -19.56
C PHE A 901 -9.18 -18.64 -19.46
N THR A 902 -10.49 -18.54 -19.27
CA THR A 902 -11.15 -17.23 -19.07
C THR A 902 -10.74 -16.56 -17.76
N ASP A 903 -10.44 -15.25 -17.82
CA ASP A 903 -10.30 -14.37 -16.66
C ASP A 903 -11.67 -13.90 -16.09
N GLY A 904 -12.77 -14.44 -16.65
CA GLY A 904 -14.16 -14.07 -16.33
C GLY A 904 -14.63 -12.76 -16.97
N TYR A 905 -13.71 -11.91 -17.44
CA TYR A 905 -14.02 -10.67 -18.16
C TYR A 905 -14.02 -10.88 -19.68
N VAL A 906 -12.92 -11.39 -20.23
CA VAL A 906 -12.64 -11.62 -21.65
C VAL A 906 -11.69 -12.82 -21.86
N ASP A 907 -12.21 -13.90 -22.42
CA ASP A 907 -11.43 -15.06 -22.84
C ASP A 907 -10.72 -14.82 -24.20
N GLY A 908 -9.66 -14.02 -24.18
CA GLY A 908 -8.93 -13.62 -25.37
C GLY A 908 -8.32 -14.80 -26.14
N VAL A 909 -7.72 -15.76 -25.43
CA VAL A 909 -7.12 -16.96 -26.04
C VAL A 909 -8.21 -17.87 -26.59
N GLY A 910 -9.27 -18.15 -25.82
CA GLY A 910 -10.36 -19.01 -26.24
C GLY A 910 -11.11 -18.48 -27.48
N ILE A 911 -11.30 -17.15 -27.60
CA ILE A 911 -11.88 -16.52 -28.79
C ILE A 911 -11.01 -16.74 -30.03
N ILE A 912 -9.69 -16.58 -29.92
CA ILE A 912 -8.75 -16.79 -31.05
C ILE A 912 -8.63 -18.28 -31.38
N GLN A 913 -8.70 -19.15 -30.36
CA GLN A 913 -8.67 -20.60 -30.52
C GLN A 913 -9.94 -21.14 -31.19
N GLY A 914 -11.09 -20.49 -31.02
CA GLY A 914 -12.41 -21.03 -31.40
C GLY A 914 -13.06 -21.88 -30.29
N LEU A 915 -12.43 -21.96 -29.12
CA LEU A 915 -12.88 -22.79 -28.01
C LEU A 915 -13.07 -21.93 -26.74
N TYR A 916 -14.23 -21.31 -26.62
CA TYR A 916 -14.60 -20.54 -25.42
C TYR A 916 -16.08 -20.66 -25.07
N ASN A 917 -16.42 -20.33 -23.82
CA ASN A 917 -17.80 -20.30 -23.34
C ASN A 917 -18.27 -18.83 -23.15
N PRO A 918 -19.14 -18.30 -24.04
CA PRO A 918 -19.64 -16.93 -23.90
C PRO A 918 -20.33 -16.63 -22.57
N ALA A 919 -20.89 -17.64 -21.89
CA ALA A 919 -21.59 -17.46 -20.61
C ALA A 919 -20.65 -17.19 -19.43
N GLU A 920 -19.34 -17.42 -19.59
CA GLU A 920 -18.32 -17.20 -18.56
C GLU A 920 -17.58 -15.87 -18.74
N ASN A 921 -18.02 -15.00 -19.64
CA ASN A 921 -17.30 -13.77 -19.99
C ASN A 921 -18.18 -12.53 -19.91
N LEU A 922 -17.87 -11.63 -18.97
CA LEU A 922 -18.66 -10.42 -18.72
C LEU A 922 -18.84 -9.54 -19.98
N VAL A 923 -17.83 -9.46 -20.85
CA VAL A 923 -17.91 -8.67 -22.08
C VAL A 923 -19.04 -9.13 -23.02
N CYS A 924 -19.45 -10.39 -22.93
CA CYS A 924 -20.49 -11.00 -23.76
C CYS A 924 -21.93 -10.63 -23.34
N GLU A 925 -22.11 -9.92 -22.22
CA GLU A 925 -23.43 -9.34 -21.89
C GLU A 925 -23.84 -8.23 -22.86
N THR A 926 -22.86 -7.50 -23.37
CA THR A 926 -23.07 -6.33 -24.24
C THR A 926 -22.61 -6.57 -25.68
N ASN A 927 -21.95 -7.69 -25.96
CA ASN A 927 -21.47 -8.07 -27.27
C ASN A 927 -22.08 -9.41 -27.72
N ASP A 928 -22.29 -9.55 -29.03
CA ASP A 928 -22.52 -10.87 -29.62
C ASP A 928 -21.16 -11.57 -29.67
N CYS A 929 -21.03 -12.67 -28.95
CA CYS A 929 -19.82 -13.48 -28.83
C CYS A 929 -20.00 -14.82 -29.57
N PRO A 930 -19.91 -14.83 -30.92
CA PRO A 930 -19.93 -16.07 -31.68
C PRO A 930 -18.57 -16.77 -31.61
N ASP A 931 -18.59 -18.09 -31.75
CA ASP A 931 -17.40 -18.83 -32.17
C ASP A 931 -17.11 -18.52 -33.66
N LEU A 932 -15.89 -18.09 -33.95
CA LEU A 932 -15.45 -17.57 -35.24
C LEU A 932 -14.43 -18.45 -35.96
N VAL A 933 -13.82 -19.43 -35.27
CA VAL A 933 -12.67 -20.18 -35.79
C VAL A 933 -13.07 -21.65 -35.91
N GLN A 934 -13.11 -22.14 -37.14
CA GLN A 934 -13.50 -23.50 -37.47
C GLN A 934 -12.65 -24.03 -38.65
N PRO A 935 -11.86 -25.10 -38.44
CA PRO A 935 -11.69 -25.85 -37.19
C PRO A 935 -10.98 -25.05 -36.09
N ASP A 936 -11.25 -25.40 -34.83
CA ASP A 936 -10.59 -24.82 -33.66
C ASP A 936 -9.06 -25.06 -33.72
N LEU A 937 -8.29 -24.12 -33.18
CA LEU A 937 -6.84 -24.28 -33.01
C LEU A 937 -6.52 -25.13 -31.78
N THR A 938 -5.33 -25.73 -31.77
CA THR A 938 -4.76 -26.42 -30.60
C THR A 938 -3.87 -25.46 -29.84
N ASN A 939 -4.09 -25.27 -28.54
CA ASN A 939 -3.17 -24.52 -27.68
C ASN A 939 -2.06 -25.43 -27.16
N GLU A 940 -0.84 -25.25 -27.67
CA GLU A 940 0.30 -26.13 -27.35
C GLU A 940 0.79 -25.99 -25.90
N VAL A 941 0.43 -24.90 -25.20
CA VAL A 941 0.70 -24.77 -23.76
C VAL A 941 -0.02 -25.86 -22.95
N GLN A 942 -1.14 -26.38 -23.45
CA GLN A 942 -1.85 -27.49 -22.82
C GLN A 942 -1.05 -28.81 -22.86
N GLY A 943 -0.02 -28.91 -23.70
CA GLY A 943 0.94 -30.02 -23.74
C GLY A 943 2.06 -29.90 -22.70
N VAL A 944 2.30 -28.71 -22.15
CA VAL A 944 3.32 -28.46 -21.10
C VAL A 944 2.84 -29.04 -19.77
N ALA A 945 3.75 -29.51 -18.91
CA ALA A 945 3.41 -29.99 -17.58
C ALA A 945 2.79 -28.86 -16.73
N ALA A 946 1.77 -29.16 -15.92
CA ALA A 946 0.97 -28.13 -15.23
C ALA A 946 1.80 -27.15 -14.38
N LEU A 947 2.81 -27.65 -13.65
CA LEU A 947 3.69 -26.81 -12.83
C LEU A 947 4.69 -25.98 -13.63
N ASP A 948 4.79 -26.22 -14.94
CA ASP A 948 5.64 -25.49 -15.88
C ASP A 948 4.81 -24.61 -16.84
N ARG A 949 3.50 -24.47 -16.61
CA ARG A 949 2.62 -23.58 -17.40
C ARG A 949 2.63 -22.17 -16.84
N TYR A 950 3.69 -21.44 -17.15
CA TYR A 950 3.75 -20.00 -16.90
C TYR A 950 4.83 -19.39 -17.77
N SER A 951 4.64 -18.12 -18.12
CA SER A 951 5.65 -17.28 -18.76
C SER A 951 5.90 -16.00 -17.97
N PHE A 952 5.06 -15.67 -17.00
CA PHE A 952 5.10 -14.43 -16.24
C PHE A 952 4.68 -14.68 -14.79
N ILE A 953 5.15 -13.84 -13.86
CA ILE A 953 4.76 -13.89 -12.44
C ILE A 953 4.23 -12.51 -12.06
N PHE A 954 3.02 -12.46 -11.50
CA PHE A 954 2.36 -11.23 -11.06
C PHE A 954 1.92 -11.36 -9.62
N ARG A 955 2.41 -10.48 -8.72
CA ARG A 955 2.08 -10.51 -7.28
C ARG A 955 2.24 -11.92 -6.68
N GLY A 956 3.39 -12.54 -6.95
CA GLY A 956 3.67 -13.91 -6.52
C GLY A 956 2.90 -15.03 -7.23
N SER A 957 1.97 -14.74 -8.14
CA SER A 957 1.19 -15.75 -8.86
C SER A 957 1.81 -16.07 -10.22
N ALA A 958 2.21 -17.32 -10.44
CA ALA A 958 2.71 -17.78 -11.73
C ALA A 958 1.55 -17.91 -12.75
N GLN A 959 1.73 -17.36 -13.95
CA GLN A 959 0.66 -17.29 -14.96
C GLN A 959 1.19 -17.36 -16.41
N VAL A 960 0.37 -17.91 -17.31
CA VAL A 960 0.66 -17.95 -18.75
C VAL A 960 0.10 -16.70 -19.43
N LEU A 961 0.96 -15.96 -20.13
CA LEU A 961 0.54 -14.86 -21.02
C LEU A 961 1.00 -15.07 -22.47
N ASP A 962 2.10 -15.77 -22.66
CA ASP A 962 2.62 -16.20 -23.96
C ASP A 962 2.10 -17.58 -24.37
N HIS A 963 1.52 -17.66 -25.57
CA HIS A 963 0.90 -18.89 -26.09
C HIS A 963 1.40 -19.25 -27.48
N ALA A 964 1.09 -20.46 -27.89
CA ALA A 964 1.19 -20.92 -29.27
C ALA A 964 -0.07 -21.71 -29.64
N LEU A 965 -0.84 -21.20 -30.59
CA LEU A 965 -2.05 -21.81 -31.12
C LEU A 965 -1.79 -22.35 -32.54
N THR A 966 -1.98 -23.63 -32.78
CA THR A 966 -1.69 -24.26 -34.08
C THR A 966 -2.96 -24.68 -34.81
N SER A 967 -2.97 -24.53 -36.13
CA SER A 967 -4.04 -25.07 -36.98
C SER A 967 -3.99 -26.60 -36.99
N THR A 968 -5.10 -27.25 -37.35
CA THR A 968 -5.13 -28.71 -37.50
C THR A 968 -4.06 -29.25 -38.46
N GLY A 969 -3.72 -28.48 -39.50
CA GLY A 969 -2.68 -28.86 -40.46
C GLY A 969 -1.25 -28.85 -39.91
N LEU A 970 -1.02 -28.26 -38.73
CA LEU A 970 0.27 -28.24 -38.04
C LEU A 970 0.25 -29.03 -36.72
N ALA A 971 -0.87 -29.05 -36.01
CA ALA A 971 -0.98 -29.64 -34.68
C ALA A 971 -0.55 -31.14 -34.63
N GLU A 972 -0.79 -31.90 -35.70
CA GLU A 972 -0.37 -33.30 -35.79
C GLU A 972 1.16 -33.47 -35.94
N GLU A 973 1.87 -32.42 -36.32
CA GLU A 973 3.32 -32.38 -36.52
C GLU A 973 4.07 -31.78 -35.31
N VAL A 974 3.34 -31.27 -34.30
CA VAL A 974 3.94 -30.76 -33.06
C VAL A 974 4.35 -31.91 -32.16
N THR A 975 5.64 -31.96 -31.81
CA THR A 975 6.22 -33.00 -30.94
C THR A 975 6.37 -32.53 -29.49
N GLY A 976 6.26 -31.23 -29.23
CA GLY A 976 6.25 -30.67 -27.89
C GLY A 976 6.29 -29.15 -27.87
N ALA A 977 6.13 -28.60 -26.67
CA ALA A 977 6.33 -27.19 -26.37
C ALA A 977 6.96 -27.05 -24.98
N GLU A 978 7.86 -26.10 -24.80
CA GLU A 978 8.59 -25.86 -23.54
C GLU A 978 8.86 -24.38 -23.33
N PHE A 979 8.77 -23.91 -22.08
CA PHE A 979 9.24 -22.58 -21.71
C PHE A 979 10.71 -22.65 -21.25
N GLY A 980 11.56 -21.80 -21.80
CA GLY A 980 12.94 -21.67 -21.35
C GLY A 980 13.03 -20.76 -20.12
N ARG A 981 13.44 -21.29 -18.98
CA ARG A 981 13.49 -20.54 -17.71
C ARG A 981 14.76 -19.71 -17.61
N GLY A 982 14.57 -18.41 -17.44
CA GLY A 982 15.67 -17.51 -17.13
C GLY A 982 15.22 -16.11 -16.75
N ASN A 983 13.96 -15.75 -16.98
CA ASN A 983 13.48 -14.37 -16.90
C ASN A 983 12.46 -14.20 -15.78
N ALA A 984 11.32 -14.91 -15.85
CA ALA A 984 10.23 -14.74 -14.89
C ALA A 984 10.65 -15.14 -13.46
N ASP A 985 11.41 -16.24 -13.33
CA ASP A 985 11.92 -16.76 -12.05
C ASP A 985 13.17 -16.03 -11.52
N ALA A 986 13.75 -15.10 -12.29
CA ALA A 986 14.98 -14.41 -11.90
C ALA A 986 14.69 -13.15 -11.09
N ALA A 987 15.53 -12.88 -10.07
CA ALA A 987 15.46 -11.64 -9.30
C ALA A 987 15.50 -10.39 -10.19
N ILE A 988 14.69 -9.38 -9.86
CA ILE A 988 14.42 -8.23 -10.74
C ILE A 988 15.71 -7.47 -11.06
N ASP A 989 16.59 -7.24 -10.09
CA ASP A 989 17.81 -6.46 -10.31
C ASP A 989 18.87 -7.20 -11.15
N LEU A 990 18.70 -8.50 -11.42
CA LEU A 990 19.60 -9.19 -12.35
C LEU A 990 19.53 -8.62 -13.77
N ILE A 991 18.48 -7.85 -14.13
CA ILE A 991 18.45 -7.05 -15.36
C ILE A 991 19.65 -6.10 -15.44
N ASN A 992 20.13 -5.65 -14.27
CA ASN A 992 21.25 -4.74 -14.15
C ASN A 992 22.62 -5.40 -14.14
N ASP A 993 22.69 -6.73 -13.99
CA ASP A 993 23.94 -7.46 -13.96
C ASP A 993 24.33 -8.01 -15.34
N GLY A 994 25.46 -7.53 -15.85
CA GLY A 994 26.09 -7.99 -17.10
C GLY A 994 27.21 -9.01 -16.89
N SER A 995 27.34 -9.60 -15.71
CA SER A 995 28.32 -10.64 -15.43
C SER A 995 27.99 -11.92 -16.22
N ALA A 996 29.03 -12.62 -16.69
CA ALA A 996 28.85 -13.79 -17.57
C ALA A 996 27.97 -14.90 -16.98
N ALA A 997 27.90 -15.02 -15.65
CA ALA A 997 27.04 -16.00 -14.99
C ALA A 997 25.54 -15.62 -15.05
N ASN A 998 25.23 -14.33 -15.14
CA ASN A 998 23.87 -13.80 -15.09
C ASN A 998 23.39 -13.24 -16.45
N LEU A 999 24.20 -13.33 -17.50
CA LEU A 999 23.79 -12.93 -18.85
C LEU A 999 22.49 -13.61 -19.32
N PRO A 1000 22.30 -14.93 -19.20
CA PRO A 1000 21.07 -15.58 -19.68
C PRO A 1000 19.85 -15.33 -18.76
N LEU A 1001 20.02 -14.59 -17.66
CA LEU A 1001 19.00 -14.37 -16.64
C LEU A 1001 18.42 -12.95 -16.71
N ARG A 1002 17.12 -12.79 -16.43
CA ARG A 1002 16.40 -11.50 -16.35
C ARG A 1002 16.71 -10.58 -17.54
N SER A 1003 16.74 -11.17 -18.73
CA SER A 1003 16.84 -10.43 -20.00
C SER A 1003 15.50 -9.80 -20.38
N SER A 1004 14.42 -10.45 -19.94
CA SER A 1004 13.02 -10.04 -20.01
C SER A 1004 12.34 -10.28 -18.65
N ASP A 1005 11.11 -9.81 -18.49
CA ASP A 1005 10.17 -10.22 -17.45
C ASP A 1005 9.31 -11.44 -17.85
N HIS A 1006 9.37 -11.85 -19.12
CA HIS A 1006 8.73 -13.06 -19.65
C HIS A 1006 9.74 -14.18 -19.96
N ASP A 1007 9.39 -15.43 -19.67
CA ASP A 1007 10.08 -16.60 -20.23
C ASP A 1007 9.62 -16.89 -21.66
N GLY A 1008 10.56 -17.22 -22.55
CA GLY A 1008 10.24 -17.55 -23.94
C GLY A 1008 9.67 -18.96 -24.09
N LEU A 1009 8.72 -19.14 -25.01
CA LEU A 1009 8.11 -20.42 -25.37
C LEU A 1009 8.74 -20.94 -26.67
N VAL A 1010 9.06 -22.24 -26.74
CA VAL A 1010 9.54 -22.92 -27.96
C VAL A 1010 8.62 -24.09 -28.29
N VAL A 1011 8.10 -24.09 -29.52
CA VAL A 1011 7.32 -25.20 -30.10
C VAL A 1011 8.20 -25.98 -31.06
N TYR A 1012 8.16 -27.30 -30.93
CA TYR A 1012 8.92 -28.24 -31.73
C TYR A 1012 8.02 -28.90 -32.77
N VAL A 1013 8.44 -28.86 -34.03
CA VAL A 1013 7.68 -29.36 -35.16
C VAL A 1013 8.52 -30.35 -35.93
N LEU A 1014 8.01 -31.57 -36.10
CA LEU A 1014 8.65 -32.63 -36.85
C LEU A 1014 7.85 -32.95 -38.10
N ASN A 1015 8.50 -32.88 -39.26
CA ASN A 1015 7.91 -33.31 -40.51
C ASN A 1015 8.02 -34.83 -40.65
N ASP A 1016 6.99 -35.57 -40.24
CA ASP A 1016 6.87 -37.02 -40.34
C ASP A 1016 5.50 -37.37 -40.95
N GLU A 1017 5.45 -37.70 -42.25
CA GLU A 1017 4.19 -37.85 -43.01
C GLU A 1017 3.45 -39.16 -42.66
N ASP A 1018 4.15 -40.19 -42.20
CA ASP A 1018 3.56 -41.50 -41.87
C ASP A 1018 3.52 -41.82 -40.37
N ALA A 1019 4.05 -40.90 -39.55
CA ALA A 1019 4.06 -40.97 -38.08
C ALA A 1019 4.79 -42.22 -37.55
N ASP A 1020 5.80 -42.70 -38.27
CA ASP A 1020 6.61 -43.85 -37.85
C ASP A 1020 7.74 -43.49 -36.86
N GLY A 1021 7.91 -42.19 -36.60
CA GLY A 1021 8.91 -41.62 -35.70
C GLY A 1021 10.24 -41.29 -36.38
N VAL A 1022 10.31 -41.38 -37.72
CA VAL A 1022 11.46 -40.97 -38.52
C VAL A 1022 11.07 -39.76 -39.37
N PRO A 1023 11.80 -38.64 -39.27
CA PRO A 1023 11.51 -37.46 -40.08
C PRO A 1023 11.59 -37.80 -41.57
N ASN A 1024 10.73 -37.20 -42.39
CA ASN A 1024 10.63 -37.44 -43.84
C ASN A 1024 11.98 -37.31 -44.60
N ASP A 1025 12.90 -36.48 -44.11
CA ASP A 1025 14.24 -36.30 -44.70
C ASP A 1025 15.16 -37.50 -44.47
N ASN A 1026 14.91 -38.24 -43.40
CA ASN A 1026 15.66 -39.42 -42.96
C ASN A 1026 14.87 -40.73 -43.17
N ASP A 1027 13.63 -40.64 -43.64
CA ASP A 1027 12.77 -41.78 -43.89
C ASP A 1027 13.04 -42.42 -45.27
N ALA A 1028 13.53 -43.66 -45.22
CA ALA A 1028 13.80 -44.49 -46.39
C ALA A 1028 12.55 -45.24 -46.89
N CYS A 1029 11.47 -45.32 -46.10
CA CYS A 1029 10.25 -46.03 -46.42
C CYS A 1029 8.95 -45.28 -46.08
N PRO A 1030 8.62 -44.21 -46.83
CA PRO A 1030 7.38 -43.47 -46.63
C PRO A 1030 6.12 -44.34 -46.69
N GLY A 1031 5.21 -44.11 -45.76
CA GLY A 1031 3.96 -44.84 -45.57
C GLY A 1031 4.11 -46.12 -44.74
N THR A 1032 5.13 -46.20 -43.89
CA THR A 1032 5.24 -47.21 -42.84
C THR A 1032 4.00 -47.18 -41.96
N SER A 1033 3.53 -48.37 -41.58
CA SER A 1033 2.39 -48.49 -40.68
C SER A 1033 2.77 -49.42 -39.54
N ILE A 1034 2.68 -48.92 -38.31
CA ILE A 1034 3.01 -49.64 -37.10
C ILE A 1034 1.73 -49.85 -36.27
N PRO A 1035 1.40 -51.08 -35.86
CA PRO A 1035 2.13 -52.33 -36.10
C PRO A 1035 1.99 -52.83 -37.54
N GLU A 1036 3.04 -53.49 -38.03
CA GLU A 1036 3.08 -54.01 -39.40
C GLU A 1036 2.24 -55.30 -39.56
N SER A 1037 1.95 -55.73 -40.81
CA SER A 1037 1.07 -56.88 -41.05
C SER A 1037 1.75 -58.24 -40.85
N ILE A 1038 3.06 -58.23 -40.56
CA ILE A 1038 3.88 -59.41 -40.28
C ILE A 1038 4.40 -59.40 -38.84
N PRO A 1039 4.77 -60.56 -38.26
CA PRO A 1039 4.79 -61.90 -38.85
C PRO A 1039 3.38 -62.44 -39.10
N SER A 1040 3.12 -62.92 -40.32
CA SER A 1040 1.82 -63.53 -40.69
C SER A 1040 1.53 -64.90 -40.02
N THR A 1041 2.41 -65.38 -39.13
CA THR A 1041 2.22 -66.64 -38.39
C THR A 1041 2.60 -66.49 -36.93
N ALA A 1042 3.88 -66.22 -36.65
CA ALA A 1042 4.41 -66.00 -35.31
C ALA A 1042 5.83 -65.46 -35.43
N LEU A 1043 6.26 -64.65 -34.48
CA LEU A 1043 7.61 -64.11 -34.48
C LEU A 1043 8.64 -65.21 -34.21
N GLY A 1044 9.67 -65.29 -35.03
CA GLY A 1044 10.75 -66.26 -34.90
C GLY A 1044 11.82 -65.81 -33.92
N ILE A 1045 12.68 -66.74 -33.51
CA ILE A 1045 13.84 -66.42 -32.66
C ILE A 1045 14.87 -65.61 -33.45
N ASN A 1046 15.30 -64.46 -32.92
CA ASN A 1046 16.18 -63.49 -33.60
C ASN A 1046 15.66 -63.12 -35.00
N ARG A 1047 14.33 -62.94 -35.05
CA ARG A 1047 13.59 -62.44 -36.19
C ARG A 1047 12.78 -61.23 -35.74
N PHE A 1048 12.85 -60.15 -36.50
CA PHE A 1048 12.46 -58.80 -36.10
C PHE A 1048 11.24 -58.34 -36.90
N ALA A 1049 10.25 -57.76 -36.23
CA ALA A 1049 9.09 -57.07 -36.82
C ALA A 1049 8.49 -56.10 -35.78
N LEU A 1050 7.82 -55.04 -36.21
CA LEU A 1050 7.18 -54.04 -35.35
C LEU A 1050 5.75 -54.47 -35.01
N THR A 1051 5.50 -55.04 -33.82
CA THR A 1051 4.20 -55.67 -33.53
C THR A 1051 3.30 -54.92 -32.54
N ASP A 1052 3.79 -53.88 -31.86
CA ASP A 1052 3.03 -53.20 -30.81
C ASP A 1052 3.13 -51.66 -30.75
N GLY A 1053 3.79 -51.00 -31.72
CA GLY A 1053 3.73 -49.53 -31.85
C GLY A 1053 4.71 -48.75 -30.97
N ASP A 1054 5.65 -49.41 -30.30
CA ASP A 1054 6.62 -48.74 -29.42
C ASP A 1054 7.89 -48.23 -30.14
N GLY A 1055 7.95 -48.37 -31.48
CA GLY A 1055 9.10 -48.00 -32.29
C GLY A 1055 10.31 -48.95 -32.19
N VAL A 1056 10.17 -50.09 -31.50
CA VAL A 1056 11.19 -51.11 -31.31
C VAL A 1056 10.79 -52.40 -32.01
N PHE A 1057 11.72 -53.01 -32.74
CA PHE A 1057 11.46 -54.29 -33.38
C PHE A 1057 11.40 -55.42 -32.35
N ASP A 1058 10.24 -56.09 -32.28
CA ASP A 1058 10.03 -57.26 -31.45
C ASP A 1058 10.81 -58.48 -31.96
N THR A 1059 11.16 -59.39 -31.06
CA THR A 1059 11.65 -60.73 -31.44
C THR A 1059 11.32 -61.82 -30.42
N ALA A 1060 11.25 -63.09 -30.85
CA ALA A 1060 11.07 -64.20 -29.91
C ALA A 1060 12.39 -64.57 -29.21
N LEU A 1061 12.36 -64.74 -27.89
CA LEU A 1061 13.54 -65.04 -27.08
C LEU A 1061 14.02 -66.50 -27.23
N PRO A 1062 15.34 -66.75 -27.41
CA PRO A 1062 15.92 -68.08 -27.28
C PRO A 1062 16.13 -68.48 -25.81
N GLU A 1063 15.32 -69.42 -25.29
CA GLU A 1063 15.52 -70.11 -24.00
C GLU A 1063 15.79 -69.23 -22.75
N GLY A 1064 15.44 -67.94 -22.78
CA GLY A 1064 15.56 -67.02 -21.62
C GLY A 1064 16.86 -66.22 -21.53
N GLU A 1065 17.74 -66.27 -22.55
CA GLU A 1065 18.75 -65.23 -22.76
C GLU A 1065 18.23 -64.22 -23.80
N GLY A 1066 18.54 -62.93 -23.62
CA GLY A 1066 18.01 -61.83 -24.43
C GLY A 1066 18.35 -61.95 -25.92
N PRO A 1067 17.70 -61.14 -26.78
CA PRO A 1067 17.96 -61.17 -28.21
C PRO A 1067 19.40 -60.75 -28.51
N GLY A 1068 19.97 -61.30 -29.59
CA GLY A 1068 21.36 -61.03 -29.98
C GLY A 1068 21.60 -59.64 -30.58
N ALA A 1069 20.53 -58.87 -30.81
CA ALA A 1069 20.51 -57.49 -31.26
C ALA A 1069 19.15 -56.86 -30.90
N GLN A 1070 19.11 -55.53 -30.92
CA GLN A 1070 17.89 -54.72 -30.83
C GLN A 1070 17.94 -53.72 -31.98
N PHE A 1071 16.80 -53.48 -32.61
CA PHE A 1071 16.65 -52.53 -33.71
C PHE A 1071 15.47 -51.62 -33.40
N THR A 1072 15.56 -50.35 -33.79
CA THR A 1072 14.47 -49.37 -33.76
C THR A 1072 14.02 -49.01 -35.18
N VAL A 1073 12.87 -48.36 -35.31
CA VAL A 1073 12.42 -47.78 -36.59
C VAL A 1073 13.47 -46.80 -37.14
N GLY A 1074 14.07 -45.99 -36.25
CA GLY A 1074 15.18 -45.09 -36.59
C GLY A 1074 16.41 -45.81 -37.14
N ASP A 1075 16.81 -46.96 -36.58
CA ASP A 1075 17.94 -47.74 -37.12
C ASP A 1075 17.69 -48.13 -38.58
N THR A 1076 16.43 -48.44 -38.93
CA THR A 1076 16.01 -48.87 -40.26
C THR A 1076 15.63 -47.72 -41.21
N GLY A 1077 15.74 -46.46 -40.77
CA GLY A 1077 15.29 -45.29 -41.53
C GLY A 1077 13.81 -45.41 -41.90
N GLY A 1078 12.94 -45.66 -40.93
CA GLY A 1078 11.47 -45.75 -41.12
C GLY A 1078 10.97 -47.14 -41.51
N CYS A 1079 11.79 -47.95 -42.18
CA CYS A 1079 11.31 -49.18 -42.81
C CYS A 1079 10.88 -50.31 -41.85
N SER A 1080 9.60 -50.70 -41.88
CA SER A 1080 9.13 -51.96 -41.28
C SER A 1080 9.76 -53.20 -41.91
N CYS A 1081 9.71 -54.36 -41.23
CA CYS A 1081 10.24 -55.59 -41.82
C CYS A 1081 9.50 -55.97 -43.12
N GLU A 1082 8.22 -55.67 -43.25
CA GLU A 1082 7.42 -55.92 -44.45
C GLU A 1082 7.95 -55.12 -45.64
N GLN A 1083 8.25 -53.85 -45.43
CA GLN A 1083 8.87 -52.98 -46.44
C GLN A 1083 10.29 -53.45 -46.78
N ILE A 1084 11.12 -53.78 -45.78
CA ILE A 1084 12.48 -54.33 -45.99
C ILE A 1084 12.42 -55.61 -46.84
N VAL A 1085 11.46 -56.49 -46.56
CA VAL A 1085 11.25 -57.73 -47.33
C VAL A 1085 10.81 -57.44 -48.76
N ALA A 1086 9.94 -56.45 -48.95
CA ALA A 1086 9.47 -56.05 -50.26
C ALA A 1086 10.61 -55.46 -51.11
N GLU A 1087 11.38 -54.55 -50.53
CA GLU A 1087 12.46 -53.81 -51.21
C GLU A 1087 13.65 -54.73 -51.55
N GLN A 1088 14.11 -55.54 -50.59
CA GLN A 1088 15.21 -56.49 -50.81
C GLN A 1088 14.76 -57.78 -51.53
N GLY A 1089 13.46 -57.96 -51.79
CA GLY A 1089 12.92 -59.13 -52.49
C GLY A 1089 13.09 -60.44 -51.72
N LEU A 1090 12.97 -60.41 -50.39
CA LEU A 1090 13.26 -61.53 -49.50
C LEU A 1090 12.19 -62.63 -49.57
N GLY A 1091 12.58 -63.86 -49.18
CA GLY A 1091 11.71 -65.02 -49.28
C GLY A 1091 10.53 -65.01 -48.29
N LYS A 1092 9.46 -65.75 -48.62
CA LYS A 1092 8.24 -65.93 -47.78
C LYS A 1092 8.48 -66.38 -46.32
N GLY A 1093 9.71 -66.77 -45.97
CA GLY A 1093 10.07 -67.05 -44.58
C GLY A 1093 10.06 -65.79 -43.71
N HIS A 1094 10.45 -64.64 -44.26
CA HIS A 1094 10.55 -63.38 -43.52
C HIS A 1094 9.16 -62.78 -43.26
N LEU A 1095 8.26 -62.81 -44.25
CA LEU A 1095 6.84 -62.46 -44.05
C LEU A 1095 6.10 -63.33 -43.02
N LYS A 1096 6.59 -64.56 -42.75
CA LYS A 1096 5.95 -65.48 -41.81
C LYS A 1096 6.46 -65.35 -40.38
N PHE A 1097 7.74 -64.99 -40.24
CA PHE A 1097 8.45 -65.09 -38.97
C PHE A 1097 9.20 -63.82 -38.55
N GLY A 1098 9.21 -62.75 -39.37
CA GLY A 1098 10.03 -61.55 -39.19
C GLY A 1098 11.37 -61.61 -39.96
N CYS A 1099 12.07 -60.49 -40.01
CA CYS A 1099 13.33 -60.28 -40.70
C CYS A 1099 14.47 -60.88 -39.87
N SER A 1100 15.39 -61.67 -40.45
CA SER A 1100 16.52 -62.16 -39.64
C SER A 1100 17.48 -61.03 -39.31
N ILE A 1101 18.19 -61.17 -38.19
CA ILE A 1101 19.27 -60.27 -37.78
C ILE A 1101 20.18 -59.82 -38.93
N GLY A 1102 20.67 -60.75 -39.77
CA GLY A 1102 21.57 -60.40 -40.87
C GLY A 1102 20.94 -59.57 -41.99
N GLU A 1103 19.62 -59.66 -42.20
CA GLU A 1103 18.93 -58.81 -43.20
C GLU A 1103 18.65 -57.42 -42.63
N MET A 1104 18.41 -57.32 -41.32
CA MET A 1104 18.31 -56.02 -40.63
C MET A 1104 19.67 -55.31 -40.72
N GLU A 1105 20.76 -55.98 -40.34
CA GLU A 1105 22.12 -55.42 -40.43
C GLU A 1105 22.49 -55.02 -41.86
N GLU A 1106 22.17 -55.85 -42.87
CA GLU A 1106 22.41 -55.54 -44.29
C GLU A 1106 21.59 -54.35 -44.78
N TRP A 1107 20.33 -54.21 -44.34
CA TRP A 1107 19.50 -53.04 -44.64
C TRP A 1107 20.10 -51.75 -44.07
N ILE A 1108 20.46 -51.77 -42.79
CA ILE A 1108 21.03 -50.62 -42.08
C ILE A 1108 22.33 -50.17 -42.76
N GLU A 1109 23.21 -51.11 -43.12
CA GLU A 1109 24.41 -50.80 -43.89
C GLU A 1109 24.11 -50.21 -45.29
N MET A 1110 22.97 -50.56 -45.89
CA MET A 1110 22.57 -50.09 -47.22
C MET A 1110 22.09 -48.64 -47.20
N ILE A 1111 21.28 -48.27 -46.20
CA ILE A 1111 20.72 -46.92 -46.06
C ILE A 1111 21.72 -45.94 -45.44
N ALA A 1112 22.76 -46.42 -44.74
CA ALA A 1112 23.80 -45.58 -44.13
C ALA A 1112 24.87 -45.06 -45.11
N VAL A 1113 24.77 -45.34 -46.42
CA VAL A 1113 25.73 -44.86 -47.43
C VAL A 1113 25.15 -43.66 -48.18
N PRO A 1114 25.82 -42.48 -48.15
CA PRO A 1114 25.33 -41.27 -48.81
C PRO A 1114 25.33 -41.34 -50.35
#